data_AF-A0A8C7V9W9-F1
#
_entry.id   AF-A0A8C7V9W9-F1
#
_cell.length_a   1.000
_cell.length_b   1.000
_cell.length_c   1.000
_cell.angle_alpha   90.00
_cell.angle_beta   90.00
_cell.angle_gamma   90.00
#
_symmetry.space_group_name_H-M   'P 1'
#
loop_
_entity.id
_entity.type
_entity.pdbx_description
1 polymer ?
#
loop_
_entity_poly.entity_id
_entity_poly.type
_entity_poly.pdbx_seq_one_letter_code
_entity_poly.pdbx_strand_id
1 'polypeptide(L)'
;MNALAKTIKNTVCLNVELTAEQWKKKYEREKAKNTTLRSTVTWLENELNRWRNGESVPVEEQFDKEKANAEVQALDNVVNNEKMTPSPSIPGVKLTDAEKEKCEAELSKLYKQLDDKDDEINQQSQLAEKLKQQMLDQEELLASSRRDHDNLQVELNRLQSENEASKEEVKEVLQALEELAVNYDQKSQEVENKTKEFEALSEELNQKSSILVSIDSELQKLKEMTNHQKKRVTEMMSSLLKDLVEIGIAVGSNDIKQHEGSGLIDEEFTVARLYISKMKSEVKTMVKRSKQLESTQSESNQKMDENEKELAACQLRISQHEAKIKSLTEYLQNVEQKKRQLEENVDSLNEELVKISTQEKVQAMEKENEVQTATEVKEAVEHQIQSHREAHQKQISSLRDELDSKEKLITELQDLNQEIVLEQKRLRVEHEKLKSTDQEKSRKLHELTVMQDRREQARQDLKGLEETVAKELQTLHNLRKLFVQDLATRVKKSAEMDSDDTGGSAAQKQKISFLENNLEQLTKVHKQLVRDNADLRCELPKLEKRLRATAERVKALESALKEAKENAARDRKRYQLEVDRIKEAVRAKNMARRGHSAQIAKPIRPGQPPVASPTHPNVNRTGLFNNQPTAIRGGGATQ
;
A
#
# COMPACT_ATOMS: atom_id res chain seq x y z
N MET A 1 51.66 3.28 -29.82
CA MET A 1 51.52 2.12 -30.71
C MET A 1 52.68 1.17 -30.44
N ASN A 2 52.42 0.00 -29.87
CA ASN A 2 53.32 -1.16 -29.93
C ASN A 2 52.42 -2.37 -30.10
N ALA A 3 52.17 -2.74 -31.36
CA ALA A 3 51.45 -3.95 -31.71
C ALA A 3 52.41 -5.14 -31.54
N LEU A 4 52.21 -5.94 -30.49
CA LEU A 4 52.90 -7.22 -30.34
C LEU A 4 52.32 -8.19 -31.38
N ALA A 5 53.02 -8.33 -32.50
CA ALA A 5 52.72 -9.30 -33.54
C ALA A 5 52.80 -10.72 -32.96
N LYS A 6 51.70 -11.48 -33.07
CA LYS A 6 51.68 -12.91 -32.73
C LYS A 6 52.45 -13.68 -33.82
N THR A 7 53.66 -14.12 -33.49
CA THR A 7 54.40 -15.07 -34.33
C THR A 7 53.85 -16.48 -34.08
N ILE A 8 53.07 -17.01 -35.00
CA ILE A 8 52.63 -18.41 -34.97
C ILE A 8 53.77 -19.26 -35.53
N LYS A 9 54.49 -20.00 -34.68
CA LYS A 9 55.44 -21.04 -35.11
C LYS A 9 54.63 -22.29 -35.47
N ASN A 10 54.58 -22.62 -36.76
CA ASN A 10 53.93 -23.82 -37.24
C ASN A 10 54.93 -24.99 -37.11
N THR A 11 54.74 -25.85 -36.10
CA THR A 11 55.62 -27.00 -35.84
C THR A 11 55.03 -28.23 -36.52
N VAL A 12 55.65 -28.69 -37.61
CA VAL A 12 55.27 -29.94 -38.30
C VAL A 12 55.85 -31.10 -37.50
N CYS A 13 54.99 -31.96 -36.94
CA CYS A 13 55.40 -33.23 -36.34
C CYS A 13 55.13 -34.36 -37.34
N LEU A 14 56.13 -35.20 -37.60
CA LEU A 14 55.99 -36.41 -38.42
C LEU A 14 54.97 -37.35 -37.76
N ASN A 15 54.00 -37.86 -38.53
CA ASN A 15 53.09 -38.90 -38.08
C ASN A 15 53.89 -40.19 -37.83
N VAL A 16 54.14 -40.51 -36.57
CA VAL A 16 54.73 -41.79 -36.16
C VAL A 16 53.60 -42.79 -36.00
N GLU A 17 53.58 -43.84 -36.82
CA GLU A 17 52.68 -44.98 -36.63
C GLU A 17 53.11 -45.77 -35.39
N LEU A 18 52.29 -45.74 -34.35
CA LEU A 18 52.50 -46.48 -33.10
C LEU A 18 51.58 -47.70 -33.08
N THR A 19 52.05 -48.83 -32.54
CA THR A 19 51.17 -49.99 -32.29
C THR A 19 50.14 -49.66 -31.21
N ALA A 20 49.05 -50.43 -31.12
CA ALA A 20 47.98 -50.20 -30.14
C ALA A 20 48.50 -50.13 -28.68
N GLU A 21 49.49 -50.97 -28.34
CA GLU A 21 50.14 -50.94 -27.02
C GLU A 21 51.01 -49.70 -26.81
N GLN A 22 51.74 -49.26 -27.85
CA GLN A 22 52.53 -48.04 -27.79
C GLN A 22 51.64 -46.80 -27.68
N TRP A 23 50.49 -46.80 -28.37
CA TRP A 23 49.45 -45.77 -28.22
C TRP A 23 48.86 -45.75 -26.81
N LYS A 24 48.50 -46.91 -26.25
CA LYS A 24 47.97 -47.00 -24.89
C LYS A 24 48.99 -46.48 -23.87
N LYS A 25 50.26 -46.88 -23.97
CA LYS A 25 51.34 -46.38 -23.10
C LYS A 25 51.56 -44.87 -23.25
N LYS A 26 51.53 -44.35 -24.49
CA LYS A 26 51.67 -42.91 -24.75
C LYS A 26 50.48 -42.12 -24.20
N TYR A 27 49.26 -42.62 -24.37
CA TYR A 27 48.05 -42.02 -23.83
C TYR A 27 48.06 -42.00 -22.30
N GLU A 28 48.40 -43.12 -21.63
CA GLU A 28 48.49 -43.15 -20.17
C GLU A 28 49.58 -42.20 -19.64
N ARG A 29 50.71 -42.05 -20.36
CA ARG A 29 51.73 -41.03 -20.03
C ARG A 29 51.17 -39.63 -20.13
N GLU A 30 50.50 -39.30 -21.24
CA GLU A 30 49.97 -37.96 -21.47
C GLU A 30 48.85 -37.64 -20.48
N LYS A 31 48.02 -38.64 -20.15
CA LYS A 31 46.98 -38.55 -19.12
C LYS A 31 47.59 -38.33 -17.73
N ALA A 32 48.66 -39.03 -17.37
CA ALA A 32 49.37 -38.81 -16.11
C ALA A 32 49.99 -37.41 -16.05
N LYS A 33 50.68 -36.96 -17.11
CA LYS A 33 51.22 -35.59 -17.23
C LYS A 33 50.12 -34.54 -17.10
N ASN A 34 48.98 -34.73 -17.78
CA ASN A 34 47.84 -33.83 -17.72
C ASN A 34 47.24 -33.77 -16.30
N THR A 35 47.20 -34.91 -15.60
CA THR A 35 46.73 -34.97 -14.21
C THR A 35 47.64 -34.18 -13.28
N THR A 36 48.96 -34.36 -13.38
CA THR A 36 49.93 -33.57 -12.59
C THR A 36 49.81 -32.07 -12.89
N LEU A 37 49.73 -31.68 -14.16
CA LEU A 37 49.57 -30.28 -14.56
C LEU A 37 48.26 -29.67 -14.06
N ARG A 38 47.16 -30.43 -14.05
CA ARG A 38 45.89 -29.96 -13.47
C ARG A 38 46.01 -29.72 -11.97
N SER A 39 46.63 -30.64 -11.23
CA SER A 39 46.88 -30.47 -9.80
C SER A 39 47.73 -29.22 -9.52
N THR A 40 48.75 -28.97 -10.34
CA THR A 40 49.56 -27.75 -10.29
C THR A 40 48.74 -26.49 -10.54
N VAL A 41 47.86 -26.49 -11.55
CA VAL A 41 46.98 -25.33 -11.85
C VAL A 41 46.05 -25.05 -10.67
N THR A 42 45.37 -26.07 -10.14
CA THR A 42 44.48 -25.91 -8.98
C THR A 42 45.21 -25.33 -7.77
N TRP A 43 46.45 -25.79 -7.54
CA TRP A 43 47.27 -25.30 -6.44
C TRP A 43 47.60 -23.81 -6.61
N LEU A 44 48.01 -23.39 -7.81
CA LEU A 44 48.28 -21.99 -8.14
C LEU A 44 47.03 -21.10 -8.07
N GLU A 45 45.87 -21.61 -8.51
CA GLU A 45 44.60 -20.90 -8.41
C GLU A 45 44.19 -20.65 -6.97
N ASN A 46 44.41 -21.63 -6.08
CA ASN A 46 44.16 -21.48 -4.65
C ASN A 46 45.07 -20.45 -4.00
N GLU A 47 46.38 -20.48 -4.31
CA GLU A 47 47.33 -19.47 -3.83
C GLU A 47 46.93 -18.06 -4.30
N LEU A 48 46.61 -17.92 -5.57
CA LEU A 48 46.21 -16.66 -6.18
C LEU A 48 44.88 -16.12 -5.60
N ASN A 49 43.95 -17.01 -5.25
CA ASN A 49 42.72 -16.64 -4.54
C ASN A 49 43.01 -16.14 -3.11
N ARG A 50 43.96 -16.75 -2.39
CA ARG A 50 44.38 -16.25 -1.05
C ARG A 50 44.98 -14.85 -1.14
N TRP A 51 45.86 -14.61 -2.12
CA TRP A 51 46.40 -13.26 -2.37
C TRP A 51 45.31 -12.23 -2.72
N ARG A 52 44.33 -12.61 -3.55
CA ARG A 52 43.20 -11.74 -3.90
C ARG A 52 42.30 -11.41 -2.71
N ASN A 53 42.22 -12.31 -1.73
CA ASN A 53 41.47 -12.12 -0.49
C ASN A 53 42.25 -11.33 0.58
N GLY A 54 43.47 -10.88 0.27
CA GLY A 54 44.28 -10.04 1.15
C GLY A 54 45.13 -10.79 2.17
N GLU A 55 45.22 -12.13 2.08
CA GLU A 55 46.13 -12.95 2.88
C GLU A 55 47.53 -13.02 2.24
N SER A 56 48.59 -12.97 3.06
CA SER A 56 49.96 -13.24 2.60
C SER A 56 50.28 -14.73 2.76
N VAL A 57 50.77 -15.37 1.70
CA VAL A 57 51.18 -16.80 1.71
C VAL A 57 52.66 -16.90 2.07
N PRO A 58 53.05 -17.61 3.15
CA PRO A 58 54.45 -17.81 3.56
C PRO A 58 55.28 -18.46 2.45
N VAL A 59 56.57 -18.11 2.32
CA VAL A 59 57.46 -18.52 1.21
C VAL A 59 57.60 -20.05 1.12
N GLU A 60 57.50 -20.75 2.25
CA GLU A 60 57.54 -22.22 2.34
C GLU A 60 56.28 -22.89 1.78
N GLU A 61 55.15 -22.15 1.73
CA GLU A 61 53.87 -22.58 1.18
C GLU A 61 53.63 -22.05 -0.23
N GLN A 62 54.59 -21.35 -0.86
CA GLN A 62 54.44 -20.82 -2.22
C GLN A 62 54.78 -21.85 -3.29
N PHE A 63 54.29 -21.64 -4.52
CA PHE A 63 54.48 -22.60 -5.60
C PHE A 63 55.96 -22.79 -5.92
N ASP A 64 56.51 -23.96 -5.62
CA ASP A 64 57.87 -24.30 -6.02
C ASP A 64 57.90 -24.74 -7.49
N LYS A 65 58.24 -23.76 -8.34
CA LYS A 65 58.35 -23.93 -9.78
C LYS A 65 59.47 -24.90 -10.19
N GLU A 66 60.53 -25.06 -9.39
CA GLU A 66 61.64 -25.97 -9.71
C GLU A 66 61.25 -27.42 -9.41
N LYS A 67 60.58 -27.67 -8.28
CA LYS A 67 60.09 -29.01 -7.91
C LYS A 67 59.05 -29.55 -8.90
N ALA A 68 58.08 -28.74 -9.29
CA ALA A 68 57.05 -29.15 -10.25
C ALA A 68 57.63 -29.47 -11.65
N ASN A 69 58.64 -28.72 -12.10
CA ASN A 69 59.32 -29.01 -13.37
C ASN A 69 60.17 -30.28 -13.30
N ALA A 70 60.78 -30.58 -12.15
CA ALA A 70 61.54 -31.81 -11.95
C ALA A 70 60.64 -33.07 -12.00
N GLU A 71 59.43 -33.01 -11.43
CA GLU A 71 58.46 -34.13 -11.48
C GLU A 71 57.97 -34.41 -12.90
N VAL A 72 57.71 -33.38 -13.71
CA VAL A 72 57.32 -33.54 -15.12
C VAL A 72 58.46 -34.10 -15.97
N GLN A 73 59.71 -33.71 -15.71
CA GLN A 73 60.89 -34.25 -16.40
C GLN A 73 61.22 -35.69 -15.98
N ALA A 74 61.01 -36.06 -14.70
CA ALA A 74 61.19 -37.43 -14.23
C ALA A 74 60.27 -38.42 -14.97
N LEU A 75 59.03 -38.01 -15.27
CA LEU A 75 58.07 -38.80 -16.06
C LEU A 75 58.49 -39.00 -17.53
N ASP A 76 59.39 -38.17 -18.06
CA ASP A 76 59.89 -38.28 -19.44
C ASP A 76 61.11 -39.23 -19.56
N ASN A 77 61.92 -39.36 -18.50
CA ASN A 77 63.18 -40.10 -18.54
C ASN A 77 63.07 -41.62 -18.30
N VAL A 78 61.95 -42.11 -17.78
CA VAL A 78 61.79 -43.52 -17.32
C VAL A 78 61.70 -44.56 -18.45
N VAL A 79 61.51 -44.18 -19.73
CA VAL A 79 61.29 -45.15 -20.84
C VAL A 79 62.43 -45.22 -21.88
N ASN A 80 63.53 -44.48 -21.71
CA ASN A 80 64.66 -44.56 -22.64
C ASN A 80 65.62 -45.74 -22.38
N ASN A 81 65.32 -46.64 -21.43
CA ASN A 81 66.29 -47.60 -20.89
C ASN A 81 65.85 -49.07 -20.85
N GLU A 82 65.18 -49.59 -21.88
CA GLU A 82 65.05 -51.05 -22.09
C GLU A 82 65.28 -51.46 -23.56
N LYS A 83 66.40 -52.13 -23.81
CA LYS A 83 66.79 -52.77 -25.08
C LYS A 83 67.23 -54.21 -24.76
N MET A 84 66.62 -55.19 -25.45
CA MET A 84 66.77 -56.67 -25.47
C MET A 84 67.89 -57.41 -24.69
N THR A 85 67.56 -58.62 -24.20
CA THR A 85 68.48 -59.77 -23.98
C THR A 85 67.85 -61.14 -24.38
N PRO A 86 68.62 -62.14 -24.90
CA PRO A 86 68.12 -63.46 -25.31
C PRO A 86 68.44 -64.63 -24.32
N SER A 87 67.72 -65.76 -24.50
CA SER A 87 67.64 -66.96 -23.63
C SER A 87 68.76 -68.02 -23.84
N PRO A 88 69.12 -68.86 -22.83
CA PRO A 88 69.98 -70.05 -22.97
C PRO A 88 69.26 -71.41 -22.79
N SER A 89 69.86 -72.49 -23.32
CA SER A 89 69.40 -73.90 -23.23
C SER A 89 70.44 -74.80 -22.58
N ILE A 90 70.08 -75.82 -21.77
CA ILE A 90 70.98 -76.95 -21.37
C ILE A 90 70.22 -78.30 -21.16
N PRO A 91 70.86 -79.47 -21.42
CA PRO A 91 70.28 -80.79 -21.77
C PRO A 91 70.29 -81.91 -20.68
N GLY A 92 69.69 -83.08 -21.02
CA GLY A 92 69.29 -84.17 -20.10
C GLY A 92 70.12 -85.47 -20.00
N VAL A 93 69.61 -86.41 -19.17
CA VAL A 93 70.21 -87.70 -18.74
C VAL A 93 69.16 -88.84 -18.81
N LYS A 94 69.58 -90.10 -19.07
CA LYS A 94 68.73 -91.30 -19.29
C LYS A 94 68.56 -92.18 -18.01
N LEU A 95 67.34 -92.63 -17.71
CA LEU A 95 66.92 -93.44 -16.53
C LEU A 95 66.55 -94.90 -16.90
N THR A 96 66.61 -95.85 -15.95
CA THR A 96 66.33 -97.31 -16.11
C THR A 96 64.84 -97.67 -16.06
N ASP A 97 64.40 -98.85 -16.53
CA ASP A 97 62.96 -99.13 -16.79
C ASP A 97 62.04 -99.08 -15.55
N ALA A 98 62.52 -99.45 -14.36
CA ALA A 98 61.75 -99.27 -13.11
C ALA A 98 61.68 -97.79 -12.68
N GLU A 99 62.75 -97.02 -12.96
CA GLU A 99 62.76 -95.56 -12.77
C GLU A 99 61.90 -94.87 -13.81
N LYS A 100 61.79 -95.41 -15.03
CA LYS A 100 60.89 -94.92 -16.09
C LYS A 100 59.43 -95.13 -15.70
N GLU A 101 59.04 -96.30 -15.22
CA GLU A 101 57.65 -96.55 -14.81
C GLU A 101 57.26 -95.66 -13.62
N LYS A 102 58.17 -95.45 -12.67
CA LYS A 102 57.97 -94.50 -11.57
C LYS A 102 57.92 -93.04 -12.06
N CYS A 103 58.81 -92.65 -12.97
CA CYS A 103 58.77 -91.33 -13.60
C CYS A 103 57.52 -91.13 -14.46
N GLU A 104 57.00 -92.15 -15.11
CA GLU A 104 55.78 -92.11 -15.93
C GLU A 104 54.53 -92.01 -15.04
N ALA A 105 54.51 -92.71 -13.91
CA ALA A 105 53.47 -92.54 -12.89
C ALA A 105 53.52 -91.15 -12.24
N GLU A 106 54.72 -90.63 -11.94
CA GLU A 106 54.91 -89.27 -11.42
C GLU A 106 54.51 -88.21 -12.46
N LEU A 107 54.84 -88.42 -13.73
CA LEU A 107 54.45 -87.56 -14.84
C LEU A 107 52.92 -87.53 -15.02
N SER A 108 52.27 -88.71 -14.98
CA SER A 108 50.81 -88.82 -15.04
C SER A 108 50.14 -88.11 -13.85
N LYS A 109 50.74 -88.19 -12.66
CA LYS A 109 50.28 -87.48 -11.47
C LYS A 109 50.43 -85.96 -11.61
N LEU A 110 51.54 -85.48 -12.18
CA LEU A 110 51.76 -84.06 -12.43
C LEU A 110 50.80 -83.51 -13.49
N TYR A 111 50.53 -84.25 -14.56
CA TYR A 111 49.51 -83.86 -15.54
C TYR A 111 48.13 -83.77 -14.91
N LYS A 112 47.73 -84.76 -14.10
CA LYS A 112 46.47 -84.68 -13.36
C LYS A 112 46.40 -83.48 -12.41
N GLN A 113 47.51 -83.17 -11.71
CA GLN A 113 47.57 -81.98 -10.86
C GLN A 113 47.47 -80.68 -11.65
N LEU A 114 48.00 -80.63 -12.87
CA LEU A 114 47.88 -79.49 -13.75
C LEU A 114 46.42 -79.32 -14.22
N ASP A 115 45.77 -80.40 -14.65
CA ASP A 115 44.35 -80.40 -15.01
C ASP A 115 43.47 -79.95 -13.83
N ASP A 116 43.70 -80.50 -12.63
CA ASP A 116 42.98 -80.11 -11.41
C ASP A 116 43.19 -78.62 -11.07
N LYS A 117 44.41 -78.09 -11.33
CA LYS A 117 44.74 -76.67 -11.13
C LYS A 117 44.14 -75.76 -12.18
N ASP A 118 44.09 -76.19 -13.43
CA ASP A 118 43.42 -75.45 -14.51
C ASP A 118 41.90 -75.40 -14.28
N ASP A 119 41.30 -76.49 -13.79
CA ASP A 119 39.90 -76.52 -13.36
C ASP A 119 39.65 -75.58 -12.17
N GLU A 120 40.56 -75.54 -11.18
CA GLU A 120 40.49 -74.60 -10.06
C GLU A 120 40.60 -73.14 -10.53
N ILE A 121 41.55 -72.84 -11.43
CA ILE A 121 41.73 -71.49 -12.02
C ILE A 121 40.48 -71.09 -12.81
N ASN A 122 39.90 -72.00 -13.58
CA ASN A 122 38.68 -71.75 -14.33
C ASN A 122 37.50 -71.47 -13.38
N GLN A 123 37.34 -72.25 -12.31
CA GLN A 123 36.33 -72.02 -11.28
C GLN A 123 36.51 -70.66 -10.58
N GLN A 124 37.76 -70.30 -10.22
CA GLN A 124 38.06 -69.00 -9.61
C GLN A 124 37.82 -67.84 -10.57
N SER A 125 38.15 -68.01 -11.85
CA SER A 125 37.89 -67.00 -12.90
C SER A 125 36.40 -66.77 -13.11
N GLN A 126 35.61 -67.85 -13.14
CA GLN A 126 34.15 -67.76 -13.23
C GLN A 126 33.54 -67.11 -11.99
N LEU A 127 34.06 -67.40 -10.79
CA LEU A 127 33.62 -66.76 -9.56
C LEU A 127 33.97 -65.27 -9.56
N ALA A 128 35.17 -64.90 -9.99
CA ALA A 128 35.60 -63.51 -10.09
C ALA A 128 34.73 -62.70 -11.07
N GLU A 129 34.39 -63.24 -12.24
CA GLU A 129 33.51 -62.54 -13.19
C GLU A 129 32.07 -62.42 -12.66
N LYS A 130 31.57 -63.43 -11.93
CA LYS A 130 30.27 -63.33 -11.23
C LYS A 130 30.27 -62.23 -10.17
N LEU A 131 31.30 -62.15 -9.34
CA LEU A 131 31.43 -61.10 -8.32
C LEU A 131 31.56 -59.71 -8.95
N LYS A 132 32.30 -59.60 -10.05
CA LYS A 132 32.42 -58.36 -10.81
C LYS A 132 31.09 -57.92 -11.42
N GLN A 133 30.31 -58.84 -11.97
CA GLN A 133 28.96 -58.53 -12.44
C GLN A 133 28.06 -58.06 -11.29
N GLN A 134 28.11 -58.73 -10.13
CA GLN A 134 27.36 -58.29 -8.94
C GLN A 134 27.75 -56.89 -8.48
N MET A 135 29.05 -56.54 -8.54
CA MET A 135 29.52 -55.18 -8.22
C MET A 135 28.98 -54.15 -9.22
N LEU A 136 28.98 -54.46 -10.52
CA LEU A 136 28.43 -53.57 -11.55
C LEU A 136 26.93 -53.35 -11.37
N ASP A 137 26.17 -54.41 -11.09
CA ASP A 137 24.72 -54.31 -10.85
C ASP A 137 24.43 -53.45 -9.61
N GLN A 138 25.25 -53.56 -8.56
CA GLN A 138 25.14 -52.71 -7.37
C GLN A 138 25.49 -51.25 -7.65
N GLU A 139 26.53 -50.97 -8.45
CA GLU A 139 26.90 -49.63 -8.87
C GLU A 139 25.80 -48.98 -9.72
N GLU A 140 25.18 -49.73 -10.64
CA GLU A 140 24.06 -49.25 -11.45
C GLU A 140 22.82 -48.94 -10.57
N LEU A 141 22.52 -49.80 -9.59
CA LEU A 141 21.42 -49.56 -8.65
C LEU A 141 21.66 -48.31 -7.81
N LEU A 142 22.88 -48.10 -7.30
CA LEU A 142 23.26 -46.89 -6.57
C LEU A 142 23.18 -45.64 -7.46
N ALA A 143 23.63 -45.74 -8.71
CA ALA A 143 23.53 -44.65 -9.67
C ALA A 143 22.06 -44.32 -10.01
N SER A 144 21.19 -45.33 -10.14
CA SER A 144 19.75 -45.14 -10.30
C SER A 144 19.14 -44.46 -9.09
N SER A 145 19.44 -44.95 -7.88
CA SER A 145 18.90 -44.38 -6.64
C SER A 145 19.33 -42.91 -6.44
N ARG A 146 20.57 -42.55 -6.82
CA ARG A 146 21.03 -41.16 -6.80
C ARG A 146 20.26 -40.29 -7.79
N ARG A 147 20.06 -40.76 -9.02
CA ARG A 147 19.24 -40.04 -10.02
C ARG A 147 17.81 -39.84 -9.55
N ASP A 148 17.20 -40.85 -8.93
CA ASP A 148 15.85 -40.75 -8.38
C ASP A 148 15.79 -39.76 -7.22
N HIS A 149 16.80 -39.74 -6.35
CA HIS A 149 16.91 -38.76 -5.27
C HIS A 149 17.03 -37.33 -5.82
N ASP A 150 17.87 -37.10 -6.84
CA ASP A 150 18.02 -35.80 -7.48
C ASP A 150 16.70 -35.35 -8.13
N ASN A 151 16.01 -36.26 -8.81
CA ASN A 151 14.69 -35.99 -9.40
C ASN A 151 13.65 -35.61 -8.34
N LEU A 152 13.61 -36.36 -7.22
CA LEU A 152 12.72 -36.06 -6.09
C LEU A 152 13.05 -34.72 -5.44
N GLN A 153 14.34 -34.36 -5.34
CA GLN A 153 14.77 -33.08 -4.80
C GLN A 153 14.35 -31.90 -5.69
N VAL A 154 14.46 -32.07 -7.02
CA VAL A 154 13.97 -31.07 -7.99
C VAL A 154 12.46 -30.90 -7.87
N GLU A 155 11.71 -32.00 -7.78
CA GLU A 155 10.25 -31.95 -7.63
C GLU A 155 9.81 -31.33 -6.30
N LEU A 156 10.52 -31.63 -5.21
CA LEU A 156 10.29 -30.99 -3.91
C LEU A 156 10.50 -29.48 -3.98
N ASN A 157 11.59 -29.03 -4.63
CA ASN A 157 11.89 -27.61 -4.80
C ASN A 157 10.83 -26.92 -5.69
N ARG A 158 10.36 -27.59 -6.75
CA ARG A 158 9.28 -27.11 -7.62
C ARG A 158 7.99 -26.92 -6.82
N LEU A 159 7.57 -27.93 -6.06
CA LEU A 159 6.37 -27.87 -5.22
C LEU A 159 6.48 -26.79 -4.14
N GLN A 160 7.66 -26.57 -3.56
CA GLN A 160 7.89 -25.47 -2.63
C GLN A 160 7.70 -24.11 -3.31
N SER A 161 8.26 -23.92 -4.50
CA SER A 161 8.08 -22.68 -5.26
C SER A 161 6.62 -22.43 -5.64
N GLU A 162 5.89 -23.47 -6.05
CA GLU A 162 4.46 -23.36 -6.37
C GLU A 162 3.61 -23.04 -5.13
N ASN A 163 3.95 -23.62 -3.98
CA ASN A 163 3.29 -23.32 -2.72
C ASN A 163 3.53 -21.88 -2.28
N GLU A 164 4.76 -21.36 -2.39
CA GLU A 164 5.04 -19.96 -2.08
C GLU A 164 4.34 -19.00 -3.06
N ALA A 165 4.29 -19.33 -4.36
CA ALA A 165 3.54 -18.56 -5.35
C ALA A 165 2.03 -18.53 -5.01
N SER A 166 1.44 -19.69 -4.68
CA SER A 166 0.03 -19.77 -4.29
C SER A 166 -0.27 -19.02 -2.98
N LYS A 167 0.65 -19.00 -2.00
CA LYS A 167 0.50 -18.18 -0.79
C LYS A 167 0.47 -16.69 -1.11
N GLU A 168 1.29 -16.22 -2.04
CA GLU A 168 1.28 -14.81 -2.45
C GLU A 168 -0.01 -14.48 -3.20
N GLU A 169 -0.48 -15.33 -4.11
CA GLU A 169 -1.79 -15.17 -4.77
C GLU A 169 -2.94 -15.09 -3.75
N VAL A 170 -2.95 -15.98 -2.74
CA VAL A 170 -3.96 -15.93 -1.67
C VAL A 170 -3.88 -14.64 -0.86
N LYS A 171 -2.67 -14.13 -0.61
CA LYS A 171 -2.47 -12.86 0.09
C LYS A 171 -2.99 -11.68 -0.72
N GLU A 172 -2.73 -11.64 -2.03
CA GLU A 172 -3.28 -10.63 -2.94
C GLU A 172 -4.81 -10.69 -2.98
N VAL A 173 -5.39 -11.90 -3.05
CA VAL A 173 -6.85 -12.07 -3.02
C VAL A 173 -7.45 -11.60 -1.69
N LEU A 174 -6.80 -11.88 -0.56
CA LEU A 174 -7.26 -11.40 0.75
C LEU A 174 -7.19 -9.88 0.84
N GLN A 175 -6.13 -9.26 0.34
CA GLN A 175 -6.02 -7.80 0.29
C GLN A 175 -7.11 -7.19 -0.59
N ALA A 176 -7.38 -7.76 -1.78
CA ALA A 176 -8.45 -7.32 -2.65
C ALA A 176 -9.84 -7.46 -2.00
N LEU A 177 -10.06 -8.51 -1.21
CA LEU A 177 -11.29 -8.68 -0.43
C LEU A 177 -11.43 -7.67 0.71
N GLU A 178 -10.33 -7.31 1.38
CA GLU A 178 -10.31 -6.25 2.38
C GLU A 178 -10.64 -4.89 1.76
N GLU A 179 -10.04 -4.55 0.62
CA GLU A 179 -10.33 -3.33 -0.14
C GLU A 179 -11.80 -3.29 -0.59
N LEU A 180 -12.35 -4.42 -1.07
CA LEU A 180 -13.75 -4.51 -1.48
C LEU A 180 -14.71 -4.37 -0.28
N ALA A 181 -14.34 -4.91 0.88
CA ALA A 181 -15.13 -4.76 2.10
C ALA A 181 -15.19 -3.29 2.56
N VAL A 182 -14.06 -2.57 2.52
CA VAL A 182 -14.03 -1.13 2.83
C VAL A 182 -14.83 -0.34 1.79
N ASN A 183 -14.72 -0.67 0.50
CA ASN A 183 -15.50 -0.02 -0.55
C ASN A 183 -17.01 -0.21 -0.34
N TYR A 184 -17.43 -1.42 0.04
CA TYR A 184 -18.84 -1.72 0.33
C TYR A 184 -19.36 -0.94 1.54
N ASP A 185 -18.57 -0.85 2.61
CA ASP A 185 -18.93 -0.07 3.81
C ASP A 185 -19.10 1.42 3.47
N GLN A 186 -18.15 1.98 2.71
CA GLN A 186 -18.25 3.36 2.20
C GLN A 186 -19.49 3.56 1.33
N LYS A 187 -19.78 2.64 0.41
CA LYS A 187 -20.98 2.71 -0.45
C LYS A 187 -22.26 2.60 0.35
N SER A 188 -22.30 1.76 1.38
CA SER A 188 -23.42 1.66 2.30
C SER A 188 -23.66 3.00 3.03
N GLN A 189 -22.60 3.64 3.52
CA GLN A 189 -22.69 4.94 4.16
C GLN A 189 -23.13 6.06 3.19
N GLU A 190 -22.65 6.05 1.94
CA GLU A 190 -23.11 6.99 0.89
C GLU A 190 -24.61 6.83 0.62
N VAL A 191 -25.12 5.60 0.57
CA VAL A 191 -26.55 5.31 0.39
C VAL A 191 -27.38 5.79 1.59
N GLU A 192 -26.91 5.56 2.82
CA GLU A 192 -27.60 6.04 4.02
C GLU A 192 -27.69 7.58 4.04
N ASN A 193 -26.59 8.26 3.70
CA ASN A 193 -26.57 9.72 3.62
C ASN A 193 -27.53 10.24 2.55
N LYS A 194 -27.54 9.62 1.37
CA LYS A 194 -28.48 9.96 0.30
C LYS A 194 -29.93 9.71 0.70
N THR A 195 -30.20 8.65 1.45
CA THR A 195 -31.53 8.36 1.96
C THR A 195 -32.01 9.47 2.91
N LYS A 196 -31.15 9.92 3.83
CA LYS A 196 -31.46 11.06 4.72
C LYS A 196 -31.70 12.36 3.95
N GLU A 197 -30.92 12.63 2.90
CA GLU A 197 -31.15 13.77 2.01
C GLU A 197 -32.51 13.69 1.30
N PHE A 198 -32.90 12.50 0.81
CA PHE A 198 -34.21 12.29 0.18
C PHE A 198 -35.37 12.44 1.16
N GLU A 199 -35.23 11.96 2.40
CA GLU A 199 -36.21 12.13 3.46
C GLU A 199 -36.42 13.61 3.77
N ALA A 200 -35.33 14.38 3.94
CA ALA A 200 -35.41 15.82 4.16
C ALA A 200 -36.08 16.58 3.00
N LEU A 201 -35.75 16.23 1.75
CA LEU A 201 -36.39 16.81 0.57
C LEU A 201 -37.88 16.45 0.48
N SER A 202 -38.24 15.22 0.86
CA SER A 202 -39.63 14.76 0.91
C SER A 202 -40.43 15.55 1.96
N GLU A 203 -39.85 15.79 3.13
CA GLU A 203 -40.45 16.65 4.16
C GLU A 203 -40.62 18.09 3.68
N GLU A 204 -39.61 18.68 3.04
CA GLU A 204 -39.70 20.03 2.46
C GLU A 204 -40.79 20.11 1.37
N LEU A 205 -40.89 19.08 0.54
CA LEU A 205 -41.94 19.00 -0.49
C LEU A 205 -43.34 18.93 0.13
N ASN A 206 -43.50 18.12 1.19
CA ASN A 206 -44.77 18.02 1.92
C ASN A 206 -45.14 19.35 2.59
N GLN A 207 -44.16 20.06 3.18
CA GLN A 207 -44.37 21.39 3.74
C GLN A 207 -44.79 22.40 2.67
N LYS A 208 -44.10 22.43 1.53
CA LYS A 208 -44.46 23.30 0.38
C LYS A 208 -45.86 22.97 -0.15
N SER A 209 -46.24 21.70 -0.22
CA SER A 209 -47.58 21.28 -0.60
C SER A 209 -48.64 21.81 0.37
N SER A 210 -48.39 21.73 1.68
CA SER A 210 -49.29 22.30 2.71
C SER A 210 -49.44 23.81 2.58
N ILE A 211 -48.33 24.54 2.35
CA ILE A 211 -48.35 25.98 2.11
C ILE A 211 -49.17 26.31 0.85
N LEU A 212 -49.00 25.55 -0.23
CA LEU A 212 -49.73 25.76 -1.48
C LEU A 212 -51.24 25.57 -1.28
N VAL A 213 -51.66 24.54 -0.55
CA VAL A 213 -53.07 24.34 -0.19
C VAL A 213 -53.61 25.52 0.63
N SER A 214 -52.83 26.07 1.56
CA SER A 214 -53.22 27.26 2.31
C SER A 214 -53.41 28.47 1.40
N ILE A 215 -52.46 28.72 0.49
CA ILE A 215 -52.53 29.82 -0.47
C ILE A 215 -53.75 29.69 -1.39
N ASP A 216 -54.05 28.47 -1.85
CA ASP A 216 -55.24 28.22 -2.67
C ASP A 216 -56.54 28.51 -1.89
N SER A 217 -56.59 28.15 -0.61
CA SER A 217 -57.71 28.48 0.27
C SER A 217 -57.89 29.99 0.47
N GLU A 218 -56.81 30.76 0.61
CA GLU A 218 -56.84 32.22 0.70
C GLU A 218 -57.29 32.85 -0.61
N LEU A 219 -56.79 32.34 -1.74
CA LEU A 219 -57.20 32.77 -3.07
C LEU A 219 -58.70 32.55 -3.29
N GLN A 220 -59.23 31.42 -2.82
CA GLN A 220 -60.66 31.12 -2.91
C GLN A 220 -61.50 32.09 -2.07
N LYS A 221 -61.08 32.41 -0.85
CA LYS A 221 -61.72 33.45 -0.01
C LYS A 221 -61.71 34.81 -0.69
N LEU A 222 -60.60 35.21 -1.33
CA LEU A 222 -60.50 36.47 -2.07
C LEU A 222 -61.43 36.49 -3.29
N LYS A 223 -61.56 35.38 -4.02
CA LYS A 223 -62.53 35.25 -5.12
C LYS A 223 -63.97 35.40 -4.62
N GLU A 224 -64.32 34.74 -3.51
CA GLU A 224 -65.65 34.85 -2.88
C GLU A 224 -65.95 36.29 -2.44
N MET A 225 -65.00 36.96 -1.77
CA MET A 225 -65.13 38.37 -1.40
C MET A 225 -65.31 39.29 -2.61
N THR A 226 -64.54 39.06 -3.67
CA THR A 226 -64.64 39.84 -4.93
C THR A 226 -66.00 39.64 -5.59
N ASN A 227 -66.50 38.39 -5.63
CA ASN A 227 -67.83 38.08 -6.16
C ASN A 227 -68.94 38.73 -5.32
N HIS A 228 -68.80 38.75 -4.00
CA HIS A 228 -69.72 39.44 -3.11
C HIS A 228 -69.72 40.96 -3.36
N GLN A 229 -68.55 41.58 -3.52
CA GLN A 229 -68.44 42.99 -3.89
C GLN A 229 -69.09 43.29 -5.25
N LYS A 230 -68.85 42.45 -6.27
CA LYS A 230 -69.51 42.57 -7.58
C LYS A 230 -71.03 42.50 -7.45
N LYS A 231 -71.55 41.51 -6.71
CA LYS A 231 -72.99 41.36 -6.46
C LYS A 231 -73.57 42.61 -5.80
N ARG A 232 -72.92 43.13 -4.76
CA ARG A 232 -73.32 44.37 -4.08
C ARG A 232 -73.32 45.58 -5.03
N VAL A 233 -72.31 45.74 -5.86
CA VAL A 233 -72.26 46.82 -6.87
C VAL A 233 -73.39 46.68 -7.88
N THR A 234 -73.66 45.46 -8.38
CA THR A 234 -74.79 45.19 -9.29
C THR A 234 -76.14 45.48 -8.65
N GLU A 235 -76.33 45.13 -7.37
CA GLU A 235 -77.55 45.44 -6.61
C GLU A 235 -77.72 46.94 -6.42
N MET A 236 -76.65 47.66 -6.05
CA MET A 236 -76.66 49.13 -5.96
C MET A 236 -76.98 49.79 -7.30
N MET A 237 -76.36 49.33 -8.39
CA MET A 237 -76.62 49.84 -9.74
C MET A 237 -78.07 49.54 -10.18
N SER A 238 -78.58 48.34 -9.91
CA SER A 238 -79.97 47.97 -10.17
C SER A 238 -80.95 48.85 -9.39
N SER A 239 -80.65 49.14 -8.12
CA SER A 239 -81.45 50.06 -7.30
C SER A 239 -81.47 51.47 -7.90
N LEU A 240 -80.30 52.02 -8.28
CA LEU A 240 -80.21 53.32 -8.92
C LEU A 240 -80.96 53.39 -10.24
N LEU A 241 -80.85 52.35 -11.09
CA LEU A 241 -81.62 52.26 -12.33
C LEU A 241 -83.12 52.21 -12.07
N LYS A 242 -83.55 51.50 -11.02
CA LYS A 242 -84.96 51.46 -10.61
C LYS A 242 -85.44 52.83 -10.16
N ASP A 243 -84.69 53.52 -9.31
CA ASP A 243 -85.01 54.88 -8.84
C ASP A 243 -85.09 55.86 -10.04
N LEU A 244 -84.19 55.74 -11.02
CA LEU A 244 -84.23 56.52 -12.26
C LEU A 244 -85.48 56.24 -13.12
N VAL A 245 -85.90 54.98 -13.21
CA VAL A 245 -87.14 54.60 -13.90
C VAL A 245 -88.36 55.15 -13.15
N GLU A 246 -88.41 55.06 -11.82
CA GLU A 246 -89.47 55.63 -10.99
C GLU A 246 -89.57 57.17 -11.16
N ILE A 247 -88.42 57.87 -11.22
CA ILE A 247 -88.35 59.29 -11.56
C ILE A 247 -88.84 59.54 -12.99
N GLY A 248 -88.43 58.75 -13.97
CA GLY A 248 -88.87 58.86 -15.36
C GLY A 248 -90.38 58.73 -15.52
N ILE A 249 -91.00 57.81 -14.77
CA ILE A 249 -92.45 57.65 -14.68
C ILE A 249 -93.10 58.88 -14.03
N ALA A 250 -92.55 59.37 -12.90
CA ALA A 250 -93.06 60.58 -12.24
C ALA A 250 -92.98 61.85 -13.12
N VAL A 251 -91.99 61.90 -14.02
CA VAL A 251 -91.77 63.00 -14.97
C VAL A 251 -92.58 62.82 -16.29
N GLY A 252 -93.17 61.65 -16.53
CA GLY A 252 -94.09 61.40 -17.65
C GLY A 252 -93.42 60.96 -18.96
N SER A 253 -92.24 60.33 -18.91
CA SER A 253 -91.48 59.92 -20.12
C SER A 253 -91.39 58.38 -20.22
N ASN A 254 -92.06 57.79 -21.23
CA ASN A 254 -92.37 56.33 -21.27
C ASN A 254 -91.62 55.48 -22.32
N ASP A 255 -90.60 55.96 -23.03
CA ASP A 255 -90.02 55.21 -24.16
C ASP A 255 -88.51 54.92 -24.02
N ILE A 256 -88.13 53.79 -23.41
CA ILE A 256 -86.81 53.15 -23.65
C ILE A 256 -86.99 51.61 -23.70
N LYS A 257 -87.01 51.03 -24.90
CA LYS A 257 -86.74 49.60 -25.14
C LYS A 257 -85.58 49.45 -26.13
N GLN A 258 -84.60 48.60 -25.78
CA GLN A 258 -83.29 48.45 -26.43
C GLN A 258 -83.36 47.78 -27.82
N HIS A 259 -82.57 48.30 -28.76
CA HIS A 259 -82.30 47.77 -30.10
C HIS A 259 -80.90 47.15 -30.13
N GLU A 260 -80.77 45.91 -30.64
CA GLU A 260 -79.50 45.22 -30.88
C GLU A 260 -78.79 45.83 -32.11
N GLY A 261 -77.48 46.07 -32.00
CA GLY A 261 -76.64 46.42 -33.14
C GLY A 261 -75.54 47.41 -32.81
N SER A 262 -74.29 46.91 -32.80
CA SER A 262 -73.06 47.69 -33.00
C SER A 262 -72.64 48.67 -31.91
N GLY A 263 -71.90 48.15 -30.91
CA GLY A 263 -71.08 48.97 -30.00
C GLY A 263 -69.91 48.24 -29.32
N LEU A 264 -69.69 46.94 -29.59
CA LEU A 264 -68.79 46.08 -28.80
C LEU A 264 -67.31 46.06 -29.25
N ILE A 265 -66.93 46.81 -30.29
CA ILE A 265 -65.50 46.92 -30.65
C ILE A 265 -64.77 47.78 -29.60
N ASP A 266 -65.41 48.82 -29.08
CA ASP A 266 -64.82 49.70 -28.07
C ASP A 266 -64.65 49.00 -26.70
N GLU A 267 -65.53 48.05 -26.36
CA GLU A 267 -65.44 47.26 -25.14
C GLU A 267 -64.29 46.24 -25.22
N GLU A 268 -64.08 45.57 -26.35
CA GLU A 268 -62.94 44.66 -26.57
C GLU A 268 -61.59 45.41 -26.56
N PHE A 269 -61.51 46.59 -27.19
CA PHE A 269 -60.32 47.46 -27.11
C PHE A 269 -60.11 47.99 -25.68
N THR A 270 -61.17 48.18 -24.91
CA THR A 270 -61.06 48.58 -23.49
C THR A 270 -60.59 47.42 -22.62
N VAL A 271 -61.04 46.19 -22.86
CA VAL A 271 -60.53 44.98 -22.17
C VAL A 271 -59.05 44.76 -22.49
N ALA A 272 -58.63 44.89 -23.76
CA ALA A 272 -57.22 44.81 -24.14
C ALA A 272 -56.37 45.93 -23.51
N ARG A 273 -56.87 47.18 -23.49
CA ARG A 273 -56.21 48.30 -22.77
C ARG A 273 -56.11 48.07 -21.27
N LEU A 274 -57.11 47.46 -20.65
CA LEU A 274 -57.09 47.11 -19.22
C LEU A 274 -56.10 45.97 -18.93
N TYR A 275 -56.03 44.95 -19.77
CA TYR A 275 -55.02 43.88 -19.67
C TYR A 275 -53.60 44.43 -19.83
N ILE A 276 -53.37 45.30 -20.83
CA ILE A 276 -52.08 45.99 -21.01
C ILE A 276 -51.77 46.89 -19.79
N SER A 277 -52.76 47.59 -19.25
CA SER A 277 -52.59 48.41 -18.04
C SER A 277 -52.27 47.56 -16.81
N LYS A 278 -52.88 46.38 -16.70
CA LYS A 278 -52.59 45.41 -15.63
C LYS A 278 -51.18 44.85 -15.77
N MET A 279 -50.78 44.36 -16.95
CA MET A 279 -49.40 43.90 -17.20
C MET A 279 -48.39 45.03 -16.94
N LYS A 280 -48.69 46.26 -17.36
CA LYS A 280 -47.85 47.43 -17.08
C LYS A 280 -47.71 47.65 -15.56
N SER A 281 -48.77 47.48 -14.79
CA SER A 281 -48.73 47.60 -13.32
C SER A 281 -47.96 46.46 -12.64
N GLU A 282 -48.06 45.23 -13.15
CA GLU A 282 -47.32 44.07 -12.67
C GLU A 282 -45.82 44.19 -12.97
N VAL A 283 -45.45 44.58 -14.20
CA VAL A 283 -44.07 44.90 -14.58
C VAL A 283 -43.53 46.03 -13.72
N LYS A 284 -44.31 47.10 -13.46
CA LYS A 284 -43.90 48.20 -12.59
C LYS A 284 -43.66 47.74 -11.14
N THR A 285 -44.42 46.74 -10.68
CA THR A 285 -44.27 46.14 -9.35
C THR A 285 -43.05 45.23 -9.28
N MET A 286 -42.80 44.42 -10.32
CA MET A 286 -41.57 43.63 -10.46
C MET A 286 -40.33 44.53 -10.51
N VAL A 287 -40.35 45.62 -11.27
CA VAL A 287 -39.24 46.58 -11.32
C VAL A 287 -39.01 47.21 -9.94
N LYS A 288 -40.07 47.56 -9.21
CA LYS A 288 -39.93 48.03 -7.82
C LYS A 288 -39.31 46.97 -6.91
N ARG A 289 -39.72 45.71 -7.04
CA ARG A 289 -39.16 44.59 -6.27
C ARG A 289 -37.69 44.35 -6.63
N SER A 290 -37.32 44.41 -7.91
CA SER A 290 -35.92 44.30 -8.35
C SER A 290 -35.07 45.42 -7.75
N LYS A 291 -35.54 46.68 -7.85
CA LYS A 291 -34.86 47.82 -7.24
C LYS A 291 -34.72 47.70 -5.73
N GLN A 292 -35.74 47.16 -5.05
CA GLN A 292 -35.68 46.90 -3.62
C GLN A 292 -34.63 45.83 -3.29
N LEU A 293 -34.60 44.74 -4.05
CA LEU A 293 -33.59 43.69 -3.89
C LEU A 293 -32.18 44.20 -4.18
N GLU A 294 -32.00 45.03 -5.21
CA GLU A 294 -30.74 45.71 -5.51
C GLU A 294 -30.30 46.64 -4.37
N SER A 295 -31.23 47.40 -3.77
CA SER A 295 -30.96 48.25 -2.59
C SER A 295 -30.53 47.41 -1.39
N THR A 296 -31.28 46.35 -1.07
CA THR A 296 -30.96 45.46 0.05
C THR A 296 -29.65 44.71 -0.17
N GLN A 297 -29.35 44.30 -1.41
CA GLN A 297 -28.06 43.72 -1.76
C GLN A 297 -26.91 44.72 -1.59
N SER A 298 -27.12 45.98 -2.01
CA SER A 298 -26.14 47.06 -1.83
C SER A 298 -25.88 47.34 -0.35
N GLU A 299 -26.94 47.40 0.47
CA GLU A 299 -26.83 47.58 1.92
C GLU A 299 -26.11 46.40 2.59
N SER A 300 -26.38 45.16 2.16
CA SER A 300 -25.68 43.97 2.65
C SER A 300 -24.20 43.99 2.29
N ASN A 301 -23.85 44.39 1.06
CA ASN A 301 -22.46 44.51 0.64
C ASN A 301 -21.74 45.62 1.42
N GLN A 302 -22.39 46.77 1.63
CA GLN A 302 -21.83 47.84 2.44
C GLN A 302 -21.55 47.38 3.88
N LYS A 303 -22.48 46.63 4.48
CA LYS A 303 -22.29 46.06 5.82
C LYS A 303 -21.15 45.04 5.87
N MET A 304 -20.97 44.26 4.80
CA MET A 304 -19.83 43.34 4.67
C MET A 304 -18.51 44.11 4.62
N ASP A 305 -18.43 45.18 3.80
CA ASP A 305 -17.24 46.03 3.71
C ASP A 305 -16.91 46.74 5.03
N GLU A 306 -17.93 47.17 5.78
CA GLU A 306 -17.78 47.75 7.13
C GLU A 306 -17.21 46.71 8.10
N ASN A 307 -17.75 45.49 8.11
CA ASN A 307 -17.24 44.39 8.94
C ASN A 307 -15.79 44.02 8.58
N GLU A 308 -15.43 44.02 7.29
CA GLU A 308 -14.05 43.77 6.84
C GLU A 308 -13.08 44.85 7.36
N LYS A 309 -13.50 46.12 7.33
CA LYS A 309 -12.71 47.24 7.89
C LYS A 309 -12.56 47.12 9.40
N GLU A 310 -13.62 46.77 10.12
CA GLU A 310 -13.57 46.55 11.58
C GLU A 310 -12.67 45.37 11.93
N LEU A 311 -12.75 44.28 11.17
CA LEU A 311 -11.89 43.11 11.35
C LEU A 311 -10.42 43.48 11.13
N ALA A 312 -10.10 44.22 10.06
CA ALA A 312 -8.76 44.72 9.80
C ALA A 312 -8.25 45.64 10.93
N ALA A 313 -9.11 46.52 11.47
CA ALA A 313 -8.77 47.38 12.60
C ALA A 313 -8.49 46.58 13.88
N CYS A 314 -9.26 45.52 14.15
CA CYS A 314 -9.03 44.61 15.26
C CYS A 314 -7.70 43.85 15.10
N GLN A 315 -7.41 43.31 13.91
CA GLN A 315 -6.13 42.65 13.63
C GLN A 315 -4.93 43.58 13.83
N LEU A 316 -5.04 44.84 13.38
CA LEU A 316 -4.01 45.85 13.60
C LEU A 316 -3.81 46.14 15.09
N ARG A 317 -4.88 46.26 15.86
CA ARG A 317 -4.82 46.48 17.32
C ARG A 317 -4.14 45.31 18.03
N ILE A 318 -4.42 44.08 17.63
CA ILE A 318 -3.75 42.87 18.15
C ILE A 318 -2.25 42.95 17.86
N SER A 319 -1.85 43.22 16.61
CA SER A 319 -0.44 43.34 16.23
C SER A 319 0.29 44.45 17.01
N GLN A 320 -0.37 45.58 17.26
CA GLN A 320 0.16 46.66 18.10
C GLN A 320 0.36 46.21 19.57
N HIS A 321 -0.60 45.49 20.15
CA HIS A 321 -0.47 44.94 21.50
C HIS A 321 0.63 43.90 21.59
N GLU A 322 0.77 43.01 20.60
CA GLU A 322 1.86 42.04 20.53
C GLU A 322 3.24 42.71 20.49
N ALA A 323 3.39 43.77 19.68
CA ALA A 323 4.63 44.55 19.63
C ALA A 323 4.91 45.24 20.97
N LYS A 324 3.89 45.80 21.62
CA LYS A 324 4.03 46.43 22.94
C LYS A 324 4.44 45.42 24.01
N ILE A 325 3.83 44.23 24.03
CA ILE A 325 4.18 43.15 24.95
C ILE A 325 5.65 42.78 24.76
N LYS A 326 6.11 42.55 23.52
CA LYS A 326 7.53 42.26 23.23
C LYS A 326 8.46 43.35 23.78
N SER A 327 8.16 44.62 23.52
CA SER A 327 8.99 45.74 24.01
C SER A 327 9.04 45.82 25.55
N LEU A 328 7.90 45.56 26.21
CA LEU A 328 7.84 45.56 27.67
C LEU A 328 8.56 44.35 28.27
N THR A 329 8.50 43.20 27.62
CA THR A 329 9.27 42.00 28.01
C THR A 329 10.78 42.26 27.91
N GLU A 330 11.23 42.87 26.82
CA GLU A 330 12.64 43.27 26.65
C GLU A 330 13.08 44.29 27.70
N TYR A 331 12.24 45.29 28.00
CA TYR A 331 12.52 46.26 29.06
C TYR A 331 12.61 45.60 30.43
N LEU A 332 11.67 44.70 30.76
CA LEU A 332 11.67 43.96 32.03
C LEU A 332 12.93 43.10 32.17
N GLN A 333 13.35 42.41 31.11
CA GLN A 333 14.58 41.63 31.11
C GLN A 333 15.82 42.50 31.37
N ASN A 334 15.89 43.69 30.79
CA ASN A 334 16.98 44.63 31.02
C ASN A 334 16.99 45.16 32.47
N VAL A 335 15.80 45.46 33.02
CA VAL A 335 15.67 45.85 34.44
C VAL A 335 16.11 44.72 35.37
N GLU A 336 15.72 43.47 35.10
CA GLU A 336 16.13 42.31 35.92
C GLU A 336 17.64 42.07 35.84
N GLN A 337 18.24 42.22 34.66
CA GLN A 337 19.70 42.15 34.50
C GLN A 337 20.41 43.24 35.30
N LYS A 338 19.88 44.47 35.28
CA LYS A 338 20.46 45.59 36.04
C LYS A 338 20.27 45.43 37.55
N LYS A 339 19.13 44.88 37.98
CA LYS A 339 18.86 44.51 39.37
C LYS A 339 19.88 43.47 39.85
N ARG A 340 20.11 42.41 39.08
CA ARG A 340 21.11 41.38 39.40
C ARG A 340 22.52 41.97 39.53
N GLN A 341 22.90 42.89 38.65
CA GLN A 341 24.19 43.59 38.73
C GLN A 341 24.31 44.44 40.00
N LEU A 342 23.22 45.10 40.41
CA LEU A 342 23.19 45.90 41.64
C LEU A 342 23.21 45.02 42.89
N GLU A 343 22.54 43.87 42.88
CA GLU A 343 22.61 42.87 43.95
C GLU A 343 24.05 42.39 44.16
N GLU A 344 24.75 42.01 43.07
CA GLU A 344 26.17 41.63 43.12
C GLU A 344 27.06 42.76 43.69
N ASN A 345 26.78 44.03 43.33
CA ASN A 345 27.51 45.17 43.87
C ASN A 345 27.22 45.38 45.36
N VAL A 346 25.96 45.23 45.80
CA VAL A 346 25.57 45.34 47.22
C VAL A 346 26.26 44.26 48.04
N ASP A 347 26.28 43.02 47.55
CA ASP A 347 26.97 41.91 48.21
C ASP A 347 28.48 42.20 48.35
N SER A 348 29.12 42.73 47.30
CA SER A 348 30.53 43.10 47.34
C SER A 348 30.84 44.21 48.37
N LEU A 349 30.00 45.24 48.43
CA LEU A 349 30.14 46.33 49.39
C LEU A 349 29.87 45.87 50.82
N ASN A 350 28.91 44.95 51.01
CA ASN A 350 28.67 44.33 52.31
C ASN A 350 29.89 43.52 52.78
N GLU A 351 30.54 42.76 51.89
CA GLU A 351 31.79 42.06 52.24
C GLU A 351 32.90 43.04 52.66
N GLU A 352 33.03 44.19 51.99
CA GLU A 352 33.99 45.23 52.36
C GLU A 352 33.63 45.90 53.70
N LEU A 353 32.36 46.22 53.94
CA LEU A 353 31.90 46.78 55.23
C LEU A 353 32.15 45.83 56.39
N VAL A 354 31.94 44.52 56.21
CA VAL A 354 32.26 43.50 57.22
C VAL A 354 33.78 43.45 57.47
N LYS A 355 34.60 43.54 56.42
CA LYS A 355 36.07 43.60 56.57
C LYS A 355 36.52 44.84 57.35
N ILE A 356 35.96 46.01 57.03
CA ILE A 356 36.30 47.27 57.73
C ILE A 356 35.81 47.24 59.18
N SER A 357 34.57 46.82 59.44
CA SER A 357 34.00 46.75 60.79
C SER A 357 34.73 45.74 61.68
N THR A 358 35.16 44.60 61.12
CA THR A 358 35.99 43.64 61.86
C THR A 358 37.38 44.22 62.16
N GLN A 359 37.94 45.01 61.26
CA GLN A 359 39.22 45.70 61.45
C GLN A 359 39.13 46.85 62.48
N GLU A 360 38.04 47.63 62.47
CA GLU A 360 37.77 48.69 63.46
C GLU A 360 37.50 48.12 64.85
N LYS A 361 36.75 47.01 64.98
CA LYS A 361 36.52 46.36 66.29
C LYS A 361 37.80 45.80 66.90
N VAL A 362 38.72 45.28 66.08
CA VAL A 362 40.04 44.84 66.54
C VAL A 362 40.87 46.02 67.05
N GLN A 363 40.81 47.19 66.39
CA GLN A 363 41.50 48.42 66.83
C GLN A 363 40.84 49.10 68.04
N ALA A 364 39.52 49.02 68.17
CA ALA A 364 38.78 49.59 69.30
C ALA A 364 38.97 48.77 70.59
N MET A 365 39.10 47.44 70.48
CA MET A 365 39.47 46.58 71.60
C MET A 365 40.88 46.84 72.15
N GLU A 366 41.75 47.51 71.39
CA GLU A 366 43.07 47.93 71.87
C GLU A 366 43.04 49.20 72.74
N LYS A 367 41.91 49.92 72.88
CA LYS A 367 41.96 51.31 73.38
C LYS A 367 41.17 51.75 74.61
N GLU A 368 40.25 51.02 75.25
CA GLU A 368 39.55 51.64 76.40
C GLU A 368 39.01 50.73 77.53
N ASN A 369 39.18 51.25 78.76
CA ASN A 369 38.82 50.75 80.09
C ASN A 369 37.66 51.63 80.66
N GLU A 370 36.95 51.12 81.68
CA GLU A 370 36.10 51.83 82.68
C GLU A 370 34.55 51.98 82.50
N VAL A 371 33.83 50.92 82.86
CA VAL A 371 32.69 50.76 83.83
C VAL A 371 31.52 51.77 83.97
N GLN A 372 31.62 53.08 83.70
CA GLN A 372 30.45 54.01 83.83
C GLN A 372 29.65 54.17 82.53
N THR A 373 30.23 53.77 81.41
CA THR A 373 29.62 53.50 80.12
C THR A 373 28.77 52.23 80.11
N ALA A 374 28.93 51.30 81.06
CA ALA A 374 28.34 49.97 80.97
C ALA A 374 26.80 49.95 80.97
N THR A 375 26.13 50.87 81.67
CA THR A 375 24.66 50.95 81.71
C THR A 375 24.06 51.62 80.48
N GLU A 376 24.63 52.75 80.02
CA GLU A 376 24.19 53.40 78.78
C GLU A 376 24.54 52.55 77.55
N VAL A 377 25.69 51.88 77.55
CA VAL A 377 26.06 50.88 76.53
C VAL A 377 25.11 49.69 76.60
N LYS A 378 24.68 49.24 77.79
CA LYS A 378 23.72 48.12 77.90
C LYS A 378 22.35 48.49 77.36
N GLU A 379 21.81 49.68 77.66
CA GLU A 379 20.54 50.14 77.10
C GLU A 379 20.63 50.39 75.59
N ALA A 380 21.72 50.98 75.10
CA ALA A 380 21.96 51.15 73.66
C ALA A 380 22.09 49.80 72.94
N VAL A 381 22.77 48.82 73.56
CA VAL A 381 22.88 47.45 73.05
C VAL A 381 21.53 46.74 73.07
N GLU A 382 20.71 46.90 74.11
CA GLU A 382 19.34 46.34 74.14
C GLU A 382 18.45 46.96 73.07
N HIS A 383 18.49 48.28 72.89
CA HIS A 383 17.72 48.98 71.85
C HIS A 383 18.20 48.61 70.44
N GLN A 384 19.51 48.40 70.26
CA GLN A 384 20.11 47.90 69.03
C GLN A 384 19.71 46.45 68.74
N ILE A 385 19.72 45.57 69.75
CA ILE A 385 19.27 44.17 69.63
C ILE A 385 17.77 44.12 69.30
N GLN A 386 16.95 44.97 69.92
CA GLN A 386 15.52 45.04 69.66
C GLN A 386 15.23 45.58 68.26
N SER A 387 15.92 46.64 67.84
CA SER A 387 15.82 47.18 66.48
C SER A 387 16.26 46.15 65.42
N HIS A 388 17.36 45.43 65.66
CA HIS A 388 17.79 44.33 64.80
C HIS A 388 16.76 43.20 64.76
N ARG A 389 16.18 42.81 65.90
CA ARG A 389 15.11 41.79 65.95
C ARG A 389 13.90 42.20 65.13
N GLU A 390 13.45 43.45 65.25
CA GLU A 390 12.30 43.96 64.50
C GLU A 390 12.60 44.09 63.00
N ALA A 391 13.80 44.52 62.63
CA ALA A 391 14.25 44.56 61.23
C ALA A 391 14.32 43.16 60.61
N HIS A 392 14.90 42.19 61.32
CA HIS A 392 14.91 40.78 60.90
C HIS A 392 13.51 40.19 60.80
N GLN A 393 12.62 40.49 61.76
CA GLN A 393 11.24 40.03 61.72
C GLN A 393 10.50 40.56 60.48
N LYS A 394 10.67 41.85 60.14
CA LYS A 394 10.11 42.46 58.93
C LYS A 394 10.70 41.89 57.64
N GLN A 395 12.00 41.60 57.63
CA GLN A 395 12.66 40.97 56.48
C GLN A 395 12.14 39.55 56.27
N ILE A 396 11.98 38.78 57.35
CA ILE A 396 11.40 37.43 57.29
C ILE A 396 9.94 37.47 56.81
N SER A 397 9.13 38.43 57.27
CA SER A 397 7.75 38.55 56.76
C SER A 397 7.71 38.91 55.28
N SER A 398 8.54 39.87 54.85
CA SER A 398 8.64 40.25 53.43
C SER A 398 9.09 39.08 52.55
N LEU A 399 10.05 38.29 53.00
CA LEU A 399 10.53 37.11 52.28
C LEU A 399 9.47 36.01 52.20
N ARG A 400 8.65 35.84 53.25
CA ARG A 400 7.51 34.91 53.23
C ARG A 400 6.44 35.35 52.23
N ASP A 401 6.07 36.63 52.24
CA ASP A 401 5.09 37.17 51.29
C ASP A 401 5.60 37.05 49.84
N GLU A 402 6.90 37.29 49.61
CA GLU A 402 7.52 37.10 48.30
C GLU A 402 7.57 35.63 47.88
N LEU A 403 7.82 34.71 48.82
CA LEU A 403 7.78 33.26 48.57
C LEU A 403 6.36 32.81 48.18
N ASP A 404 5.33 33.23 48.93
CA ASP A 404 3.93 32.96 48.64
C ASP A 404 3.52 33.52 47.26
N SER A 405 3.99 34.73 46.92
CA SER A 405 3.74 35.31 45.60
C SER A 405 4.41 34.53 44.48
N LYS A 406 5.64 34.04 44.69
CA LYS A 406 6.35 33.21 43.71
C LYS A 406 5.70 31.84 43.56
N GLU A 407 5.20 31.25 44.65
CA GLU A 407 4.52 29.95 44.63
C GLU A 407 3.17 30.01 43.88
N LYS A 408 2.41 31.10 44.06
CA LYS A 408 1.22 31.38 43.24
C LYS A 408 1.56 31.52 41.76
N LEU A 409 2.59 32.31 41.42
CA LEU A 409 3.02 32.49 40.03
C LEU A 409 3.48 31.17 39.40
N ILE A 410 4.18 30.31 40.15
CA ILE A 410 4.58 28.98 39.68
C ILE A 410 3.34 28.13 39.37
N THR A 411 2.33 28.18 40.23
CA THR A 411 1.07 27.43 40.03
C THR A 411 0.33 27.93 38.78
N GLU A 412 0.18 29.24 38.61
CA GLU A 412 -0.43 29.84 37.41
C GLU A 412 0.34 29.48 36.13
N LEU A 413 1.67 29.50 36.17
CA LEU A 413 2.50 29.10 35.04
C LEU A 413 2.38 27.60 34.74
N GLN A 414 2.21 26.74 35.75
CA GLN A 414 1.98 25.32 35.56
C GLN A 414 0.62 25.05 34.89
N ASP A 415 -0.43 25.72 35.35
CA ASP A 415 -1.78 25.62 34.76
C ASP A 415 -1.79 26.09 33.31
N LEU A 416 -1.19 27.25 33.02
CA LEU A 416 -1.09 27.79 31.67
C LEU A 416 -0.29 26.85 30.74
N ASN A 417 0.79 26.25 31.24
CA ASN A 417 1.59 25.31 30.46
C ASN A 417 0.81 24.01 30.19
N GLN A 418 0.00 23.56 31.15
CA GLN A 418 -0.87 22.41 30.98
C GLN A 418 -1.97 22.68 29.94
N GLU A 419 -2.56 23.87 29.95
CA GLU A 419 -3.53 24.32 28.94
C GLU A 419 -2.90 24.36 27.53
N ILE A 420 -1.71 24.94 27.39
CA ILE A 420 -0.96 24.98 26.11
C ILE A 420 -0.67 23.56 25.59
N VAL A 421 -0.29 22.63 26.46
CA VAL A 421 -0.03 21.23 26.07
C VAL A 421 -1.30 20.55 25.56
N LEU A 422 -2.46 20.82 26.16
CA LEU A 422 -3.73 20.28 25.71
C LEU A 422 -4.16 20.89 24.36
N GLU A 423 -4.01 22.20 24.19
CA GLU A 423 -4.27 22.91 22.93
C GLU A 423 -3.38 22.34 21.80
N GLN A 424 -2.08 22.13 22.06
CA GLN A 424 -1.16 21.51 21.10
C GLN A 424 -1.59 20.08 20.72
N LYS A 425 -2.03 19.28 21.69
CA LYS A 425 -2.54 17.92 21.41
C LYS A 425 -3.80 17.98 20.55
N ARG A 426 -4.73 18.88 20.84
CA ARG A 426 -5.96 19.09 20.03
C ARG A 426 -5.60 19.46 18.59
N LEU A 427 -4.74 20.45 18.42
CA LEU A 427 -4.28 20.91 17.09
C LEU A 427 -3.56 19.82 16.30
N ARG A 428 -2.74 18.98 16.95
CA ARG A 428 -2.11 17.83 16.26
C ARG A 428 -3.14 16.83 15.75
N VAL A 429 -4.18 16.53 16.53
CA VAL A 429 -5.24 15.62 16.12
C VAL A 429 -6.06 16.20 14.97
N GLU A 430 -6.39 17.50 15.03
CA GLU A 430 -7.07 18.19 13.93
C GLU A 430 -6.22 18.21 12.65
N HIS A 431 -4.92 18.48 12.76
CA HIS A 431 -4.00 18.45 11.63
C HIS A 431 -3.93 17.07 10.97
N GLU A 432 -3.80 15.99 11.74
CA GLU A 432 -3.79 14.62 11.20
C GLU A 432 -5.14 14.25 10.53
N LYS A 433 -6.27 14.68 11.11
CA LYS A 433 -7.58 14.51 10.47
C LYS A 433 -7.67 15.25 9.14
N LEU A 434 -7.22 16.51 9.11
CA LEU A 434 -7.26 17.33 7.90
C LEU A 434 -6.36 16.73 6.80
N LYS A 435 -5.17 16.28 7.17
CA LYS A 435 -4.22 15.58 6.28
C LYS A 435 -4.82 14.29 5.71
N SER A 436 -5.49 13.49 6.53
CA SER A 436 -6.19 12.28 6.06
C SER A 436 -7.29 12.63 5.05
N THR A 437 -8.08 13.67 5.35
CA THR A 437 -9.16 14.15 4.47
C THR A 437 -8.61 14.66 3.13
N ASP A 438 -7.49 15.36 3.14
CA ASP A 438 -6.80 15.85 1.94
C ASP A 438 -6.26 14.71 1.07
N GLN A 439 -5.66 13.69 1.69
CA GLN A 439 -5.21 12.48 0.99
C GLN A 439 -6.37 11.72 0.34
N GLU A 440 -7.50 11.59 1.04
CA GLU A 440 -8.68 10.93 0.49
C GLU A 440 -9.31 11.71 -0.67
N LYS A 441 -9.40 13.04 -0.55
CA LYS A 441 -9.81 13.91 -1.68
C LYS A 441 -8.87 13.79 -2.87
N SER A 442 -7.57 13.73 -2.64
CA SER A 442 -6.57 13.54 -3.69
C SER A 442 -6.72 12.18 -4.40
N ARG A 443 -6.98 11.11 -3.65
CA ARG A 443 -7.30 9.79 -4.23
C ARG A 443 -8.57 9.82 -5.07
N LYS A 444 -9.64 10.43 -4.55
CA LYS A 444 -10.92 10.53 -5.26
C LYS A 444 -10.81 11.37 -6.54
N LEU A 445 -9.99 12.42 -6.51
CA LEU A 445 -9.69 13.22 -7.70
C LEU A 445 -8.91 12.41 -8.76
N HIS A 446 -7.93 11.61 -8.33
CA HIS A 446 -7.17 10.73 -9.23
C HIS A 446 -8.09 9.68 -9.90
N GLU A 447 -8.98 9.04 -9.13
CA GLU A 447 -9.97 8.09 -9.68
C GLU A 447 -10.90 8.74 -10.70
N LEU A 448 -11.41 9.95 -10.40
CA LEU A 448 -12.27 10.69 -11.31
C LEU A 448 -11.53 11.06 -12.60
N THR A 449 -10.25 11.41 -12.51
CA THR A 449 -9.40 11.70 -13.67
C THR A 449 -9.26 10.47 -14.56
N VAL A 450 -8.93 9.30 -13.98
CA VAL A 450 -8.83 8.04 -14.74
C VAL A 450 -10.16 7.65 -15.38
N MET A 451 -11.29 7.87 -14.69
CA MET A 451 -12.62 7.62 -15.25
C MET A 451 -12.96 8.58 -16.39
N GLN A 452 -12.53 9.84 -16.30
CA GLN A 452 -12.67 10.81 -17.38
C GLN A 452 -11.85 10.39 -18.60
N ASP A 453 -10.59 10.00 -18.42
CA ASP A 453 -9.72 9.54 -19.51
C ASP A 453 -10.30 8.32 -20.22
N ARG A 454 -10.84 7.35 -19.47
CA ARG A 454 -11.53 6.19 -20.05
C ARG A 454 -12.77 6.57 -20.85
N ARG A 455 -13.55 7.56 -20.39
CA ARG A 455 -14.71 8.09 -21.13
C ARG A 455 -14.29 8.82 -22.40
N GLU A 456 -13.20 9.59 -22.34
CA GLU A 456 -12.63 10.29 -23.49
C GLU A 456 -12.15 9.27 -24.55
N GLN A 457 -11.46 8.21 -24.13
CA GLN A 457 -11.02 7.13 -25.01
C GLN A 457 -12.21 6.43 -25.69
N ALA A 458 -13.24 6.05 -24.92
CA ALA A 458 -14.45 5.44 -25.49
C ALA A 458 -15.17 6.37 -26.48
N ARG A 459 -15.14 7.69 -26.24
CA ARG A 459 -15.65 8.70 -27.19
C ARG A 459 -14.84 8.75 -28.48
N GLN A 460 -13.51 8.69 -28.39
CA GLN A 460 -12.65 8.67 -29.57
C GLN A 460 -12.85 7.40 -30.39
N ASP A 461 -12.98 6.25 -29.74
CA ASP A 461 -13.23 4.97 -30.40
C ASP A 461 -14.59 4.98 -31.12
N LEU A 462 -15.63 5.49 -30.46
CA LEU A 462 -16.96 5.68 -31.08
C LEU A 462 -16.90 6.63 -32.28
N LYS A 463 -16.15 7.73 -32.17
CA LYS A 463 -15.97 8.67 -33.29
C LYS A 463 -15.28 8.00 -34.50
N GLY A 464 -14.27 7.17 -34.27
CA GLY A 464 -13.62 6.39 -35.34
C GLY A 464 -14.58 5.41 -36.03
N LEU A 465 -15.48 4.79 -35.26
CA LEU A 465 -16.53 3.94 -35.80
C LEU A 465 -17.55 4.75 -36.60
N GLU A 466 -18.01 5.90 -36.10
CA GLU A 466 -18.91 6.81 -36.80
C GLU A 466 -18.34 7.26 -38.16
N GLU A 467 -17.06 7.63 -38.21
CA GLU A 467 -16.37 8.00 -39.46
C GLU A 467 -16.29 6.83 -40.44
N THR A 468 -16.08 5.61 -39.94
CA THR A 468 -16.05 4.39 -40.77
C THR A 468 -17.42 4.09 -41.34
N VAL A 469 -18.46 4.12 -40.51
CA VAL A 469 -19.86 3.93 -40.93
C VAL A 469 -20.26 4.98 -41.96
N ALA A 470 -19.88 6.24 -41.77
CA ALA A 470 -20.15 7.30 -42.74
C ALA A 470 -19.49 7.03 -44.11
N LYS A 471 -18.25 6.53 -44.14
CA LYS A 471 -17.54 6.15 -45.38
C LYS A 471 -18.22 4.97 -46.09
N GLU A 472 -18.64 3.95 -45.35
CA GLU A 472 -19.36 2.80 -45.90
C GLU A 472 -20.72 3.21 -46.47
N LEU A 473 -21.47 4.05 -45.76
CA LEU A 473 -22.74 4.61 -46.24
C LEU A 473 -22.53 5.45 -47.51
N GLN A 474 -21.47 6.25 -47.58
CA GLN A 474 -21.13 7.01 -48.79
C GLN A 474 -20.80 6.07 -49.96
N THR A 475 -20.06 4.99 -49.71
CA THR A 475 -19.73 3.97 -50.72
C THR A 475 -20.99 3.27 -51.23
N LEU A 476 -21.89 2.85 -50.34
CA LEU A 476 -23.18 2.27 -50.69
C LEU A 476 -24.05 3.24 -51.48
N HIS A 477 -24.06 4.52 -51.11
CA HIS A 477 -24.76 5.56 -51.85
C HIS A 477 -24.21 5.70 -53.28
N ASN A 478 -22.89 5.71 -53.44
CA ASN A 478 -22.23 5.77 -54.75
C ASN A 478 -22.55 4.53 -55.60
N LEU A 479 -22.48 3.33 -55.02
CA LEU A 479 -22.84 2.08 -55.70
C LEU A 479 -24.31 2.06 -56.12
N ARG A 480 -25.22 2.50 -55.24
CA ARG A 480 -26.64 2.64 -55.57
C ARG A 480 -26.84 3.60 -56.75
N LYS A 481 -26.15 4.74 -56.76
CA LYS A 481 -26.21 5.72 -57.85
C LYS A 481 -25.75 5.12 -59.18
N LEU A 482 -24.63 4.38 -59.17
CA LEU A 482 -24.11 3.68 -60.35
C LEU A 482 -25.09 2.60 -60.83
N PHE A 483 -25.67 1.81 -59.92
CA PHE A 483 -26.65 0.78 -60.26
C PHE A 483 -27.91 1.39 -60.90
N VAL A 484 -28.43 2.48 -60.36
CA VAL A 484 -29.59 3.18 -60.92
C VAL A 484 -29.28 3.76 -62.30
N GLN A 485 -28.08 4.31 -62.51
CA GLN A 485 -27.64 4.76 -63.83
C GLN A 485 -27.51 3.61 -64.83
N ASP A 486 -26.91 2.48 -64.43
CA ASP A 486 -26.73 1.30 -65.27
C ASP A 486 -28.10 0.64 -65.61
N LEU A 487 -29.03 0.63 -64.65
CA LEU A 487 -30.40 0.20 -64.88
C LEU A 487 -31.14 1.15 -65.83
N ALA A 488 -31.04 2.47 -65.62
CA ALA A 488 -31.69 3.45 -66.49
C ALA A 488 -31.15 3.40 -67.93
N THR A 489 -29.83 3.21 -68.09
CA THR A 489 -29.21 3.03 -69.41
C THR A 489 -29.62 1.71 -70.06
N ARG A 490 -29.65 0.60 -69.32
CA ARG A 490 -30.18 -0.68 -69.83
C ARG A 490 -31.65 -0.59 -70.21
N VAL A 491 -32.51 0.02 -69.40
CA VAL A 491 -33.93 0.20 -69.69
C VAL A 491 -34.12 1.07 -70.94
N LYS A 492 -33.31 2.12 -71.10
CA LYS A 492 -33.32 2.95 -72.31
C LYS A 492 -32.86 2.17 -73.55
N LYS A 493 -31.85 1.31 -73.39
CA LYS A 493 -31.31 0.46 -74.47
C LYS A 493 -32.22 -0.73 -74.80
N SER A 494 -32.95 -1.27 -73.82
CA SER A 494 -33.93 -2.34 -74.02
C SER A 494 -35.23 -1.80 -74.62
N ALA A 495 -35.65 -0.57 -74.27
CA ALA A 495 -36.75 0.12 -74.95
C ALA A 495 -36.43 0.44 -76.43
N GLU A 496 -35.15 0.44 -76.83
CA GLU A 496 -34.69 0.54 -78.23
C GLU A 496 -34.55 -0.84 -78.92
N MET A 497 -34.68 -1.96 -78.18
CA MET A 497 -34.45 -3.33 -78.66
C MET A 497 -35.67 -4.26 -78.49
N ASP A 498 -36.88 -3.71 -78.36
CA ASP A 498 -38.12 -4.50 -78.51
C ASP A 498 -38.37 -4.82 -80.00
N SER A 499 -37.50 -5.63 -80.57
CA SER A 499 -37.77 -6.48 -81.72
C SER A 499 -37.05 -7.82 -81.52
N ASP A 500 -37.84 -8.82 -81.15
CA ASP A 500 -37.59 -10.26 -81.21
C ASP A 500 -36.55 -10.91 -80.29
N ASP A 501 -37.11 -11.63 -79.31
CA ASP A 501 -36.91 -13.06 -79.08
C ASP A 501 -35.48 -13.61 -79.03
N THR A 502 -35.00 -14.05 -77.86
CA THR A 502 -34.03 -15.16 -77.78
C THR A 502 -34.02 -15.78 -76.38
N GLY A 503 -34.57 -16.99 -76.29
CA GLY A 503 -34.36 -17.90 -75.16
C GLY A 503 -32.88 -18.19 -74.91
N GLY A 504 -32.47 -18.09 -73.65
CA GLY A 504 -31.06 -18.14 -73.22
C GLY A 504 -30.31 -19.43 -73.58
N SER A 505 -29.07 -19.24 -74.04
CA SER A 505 -28.08 -20.26 -74.43
C SER A 505 -27.82 -21.33 -73.34
N ALA A 506 -27.44 -22.54 -73.75
CA ALA A 506 -27.15 -23.67 -72.85
C ALA A 506 -26.12 -23.37 -71.75
N ALA A 507 -25.16 -22.47 -72.00
CA ALA A 507 -24.21 -22.00 -71.01
C ALA A 507 -24.87 -21.16 -69.89
N GLN A 508 -25.92 -20.40 -70.24
CA GLN A 508 -26.71 -19.65 -69.27
C GLN A 508 -27.54 -20.60 -68.39
N LYS A 509 -28.08 -21.68 -68.96
CA LYS A 509 -28.78 -22.72 -68.19
C LYS A 509 -27.86 -23.44 -67.19
N GLN A 510 -26.62 -23.77 -67.56
CA GLN A 510 -25.64 -24.32 -66.62
C GLN A 510 -25.27 -23.33 -65.51
N LYS A 511 -25.12 -22.04 -65.85
CA LYS A 511 -24.80 -21.01 -64.84
C LYS A 511 -25.97 -20.77 -63.88
N ILE A 512 -27.21 -20.79 -64.38
CA ILE A 512 -28.43 -20.75 -63.56
C ILE A 512 -28.47 -21.97 -62.63
N SER A 513 -28.26 -23.18 -63.16
CA SER A 513 -28.24 -24.41 -62.35
C SER A 513 -27.16 -24.39 -61.26
N PHE A 514 -25.97 -23.84 -61.54
CA PHE A 514 -24.92 -23.68 -60.54
C PHE A 514 -25.31 -22.68 -59.44
N LEU A 515 -25.93 -21.56 -59.82
CA LEU A 515 -26.40 -20.55 -58.87
C LEU A 515 -27.57 -21.07 -58.03
N GLU A 516 -28.49 -21.84 -58.62
CA GLU A 516 -29.59 -22.51 -57.92
C GLU A 516 -29.06 -23.48 -56.86
N ASN A 517 -28.06 -24.29 -57.19
CA ASN A 517 -27.43 -25.20 -56.24
C ASN A 517 -26.70 -24.46 -55.11
N ASN A 518 -25.96 -23.38 -55.43
CA ASN A 518 -25.33 -22.53 -54.41
C ASN A 518 -26.36 -21.89 -53.49
N LEU A 519 -27.46 -21.38 -54.04
CA LEU A 519 -28.56 -20.79 -53.29
C LEU A 519 -29.22 -21.83 -52.38
N GLU A 520 -29.39 -23.06 -52.87
CA GLU A 520 -29.95 -24.17 -52.08
C GLU A 520 -29.02 -24.59 -50.92
N GLN A 521 -27.71 -24.66 -51.16
CA GLN A 521 -26.71 -24.91 -50.11
C GLN A 521 -26.71 -23.80 -49.06
N LEU A 522 -26.69 -22.54 -49.48
CA LEU A 522 -26.74 -21.39 -48.57
C LEU A 522 -28.03 -21.40 -47.73
N THR A 523 -29.15 -21.78 -48.34
CA THR A 523 -30.43 -21.94 -47.65
C THR A 523 -30.38 -23.08 -46.62
N LYS A 524 -29.71 -24.20 -46.92
CA LYS A 524 -29.52 -25.30 -45.96
C LYS A 524 -28.69 -24.88 -44.76
N VAL A 525 -27.56 -24.20 -44.99
CA VAL A 525 -26.71 -23.67 -43.91
C VAL A 525 -27.47 -22.64 -43.07
N HIS A 526 -28.20 -21.72 -43.70
CA HIS A 526 -29.01 -20.74 -42.98
C HIS A 526 -30.08 -21.42 -42.13
N LYS A 527 -30.82 -22.40 -42.67
CA LYS A 527 -31.79 -23.18 -41.90
C LYS A 527 -31.15 -23.95 -40.75
N GLN A 528 -29.93 -24.47 -40.93
CA GLN A 528 -29.19 -25.14 -39.86
C GLN A 528 -28.81 -24.16 -38.75
N LEU A 529 -28.21 -23.02 -39.09
CA LEU A 529 -27.83 -22.00 -38.12
C LEU A 529 -29.04 -21.47 -37.35
N VAL A 530 -30.19 -21.31 -38.00
CA VAL A 530 -31.42 -20.89 -37.31
C VAL A 530 -31.89 -21.95 -36.30
N ARG A 531 -31.80 -23.24 -36.64
CA ARG A 531 -32.11 -24.34 -35.72
C ARG A 531 -31.13 -24.40 -34.55
N ASP A 532 -29.83 -24.37 -34.83
CA ASP A 532 -28.80 -24.38 -33.80
C ASP A 532 -28.92 -23.16 -32.88
N ASN A 533 -29.26 -21.99 -33.43
CA ASN A 533 -29.48 -20.79 -32.62
C ASN A 533 -30.75 -20.89 -31.76
N ALA A 534 -31.80 -21.55 -32.24
CA ALA A 534 -32.99 -21.85 -31.44
C ALA A 534 -32.68 -22.86 -30.31
N ASP A 535 -31.89 -23.89 -30.58
CA ASP A 535 -31.46 -24.87 -29.58
C ASP A 535 -30.56 -24.21 -28.53
N LEU A 536 -29.60 -23.38 -28.94
CA LEU A 536 -28.76 -22.59 -28.03
C LEU A 536 -29.58 -21.64 -27.15
N ARG A 537 -30.61 -20.99 -27.71
CA ARG A 537 -31.54 -20.16 -26.93
C ARG A 537 -32.34 -20.96 -25.89
N CYS A 538 -32.61 -22.24 -26.16
CA CYS A 538 -33.27 -23.14 -25.19
C CYS A 538 -32.30 -23.68 -24.13
N GLU A 539 -31.02 -23.88 -24.46
CA GLU A 539 -30.00 -24.37 -23.53
C GLU A 539 -29.43 -23.27 -22.62
N LEU A 540 -29.32 -22.03 -23.11
CA LEU A 540 -28.78 -20.90 -22.34
C LEU A 540 -29.47 -20.73 -20.97
N PRO A 541 -30.81 -20.72 -20.84
CA PRO A 541 -31.48 -20.60 -19.55
C PRO A 541 -31.22 -21.79 -18.61
N LYS A 542 -30.96 -22.99 -19.14
CA LYS A 542 -30.64 -24.18 -18.33
C LYS A 542 -29.24 -24.06 -17.75
N LEU A 543 -28.29 -23.62 -18.56
CA LEU A 543 -26.92 -23.36 -18.12
C LEU A 543 -26.87 -22.21 -17.10
N GLU A 544 -27.62 -21.13 -17.31
CA GLU A 544 -27.76 -20.03 -16.35
C GLU A 544 -28.37 -20.48 -15.02
N LYS A 545 -29.39 -21.36 -15.05
CA LYS A 545 -29.97 -21.93 -13.83
C LYS A 545 -28.97 -22.82 -13.09
N ARG A 546 -28.22 -23.66 -13.81
CA ARG A 546 -27.15 -24.49 -13.22
C ARG A 546 -26.07 -23.61 -12.60
N LEU A 547 -25.66 -22.55 -13.28
CA LEU A 547 -24.64 -21.62 -12.80
C LEU A 547 -25.10 -20.92 -11.52
N ARG A 548 -26.35 -20.43 -11.48
CA ARG A 548 -26.94 -19.83 -10.27
C ARG A 548 -27.01 -20.82 -9.11
N ALA A 549 -27.48 -22.04 -9.34
CA ALA A 549 -27.52 -23.08 -8.31
C ALA A 549 -26.11 -23.42 -7.77
N THR A 550 -25.09 -23.47 -8.65
CA THR A 550 -23.71 -23.65 -8.21
C THR A 550 -23.19 -22.46 -7.41
N ALA A 551 -23.50 -21.23 -7.80
CA ALA A 551 -23.10 -20.02 -7.09
C ALA A 551 -23.77 -19.95 -5.70
N GLU A 552 -25.05 -20.28 -5.59
CA GLU A 552 -25.77 -20.36 -4.31
C GLU A 552 -25.18 -21.44 -3.39
N ARG A 553 -24.83 -22.61 -3.94
CA ARG A 553 -24.15 -23.68 -3.19
C ARG A 553 -22.78 -23.23 -2.68
N VAL A 554 -22.00 -22.53 -3.50
CA VAL A 554 -20.69 -21.98 -3.10
C VAL A 554 -20.88 -20.97 -1.96
N LYS A 555 -21.82 -20.02 -2.10
CA LYS A 555 -22.14 -19.05 -1.05
C LYS A 555 -22.56 -19.71 0.27
N ALA A 556 -23.35 -20.78 0.20
CA ALA A 556 -23.73 -21.55 1.39
C ALA A 556 -22.53 -22.24 2.05
N LEU A 557 -21.62 -22.82 1.26
CA LEU A 557 -20.39 -23.44 1.76
C LEU A 557 -19.43 -22.41 2.36
N GLU A 558 -19.29 -21.23 1.75
CA GLU A 558 -18.49 -20.12 2.29
C GLU A 558 -19.05 -19.64 3.63
N SER A 559 -20.37 -19.49 3.74
CA SER A 559 -21.02 -19.14 4.99
C SER A 559 -20.78 -20.19 6.08
N ALA A 560 -20.93 -21.48 5.76
CA ALA A 560 -20.68 -22.57 6.69
C ALA A 560 -19.20 -22.62 7.13
N LEU A 561 -18.26 -22.36 6.21
CA LEU A 561 -16.83 -22.30 6.51
C LEU A 561 -16.50 -21.12 7.42
N LYS A 562 -17.11 -19.96 7.18
CA LYS A 562 -16.96 -18.77 8.04
C LYS A 562 -17.47 -19.05 9.44
N GLU A 563 -18.67 -19.63 9.56
CA GLU A 563 -19.25 -20.01 10.86
C GLU A 563 -18.39 -21.05 11.60
N ALA A 564 -17.86 -22.05 10.89
CA ALA A 564 -16.94 -23.03 11.46
C ALA A 564 -15.65 -22.37 11.99
N LYS A 565 -15.08 -21.41 11.25
CA LYS A 565 -13.90 -20.64 11.70
C LYS A 565 -14.21 -19.80 12.94
N GLU A 566 -15.35 -19.12 12.98
CA GLU A 566 -15.79 -18.33 14.14
C GLU A 566 -16.05 -19.21 15.36
N ASN A 567 -16.69 -20.37 15.17
CA ASN A 567 -16.87 -21.39 16.22
C ASN A 567 -15.52 -21.84 16.79
N ALA A 568 -14.58 -22.24 15.92
CA ALA A 568 -13.23 -22.64 16.35
C ALA A 568 -12.43 -21.52 17.03
N ALA A 569 -12.62 -20.26 16.61
CA ALA A 569 -12.01 -19.11 17.27
C ALA A 569 -12.61 -18.85 18.67
N ARG A 570 -13.94 -18.96 18.80
CA ARG A 570 -14.63 -18.86 20.10
C ARG A 570 -14.20 -19.96 21.05
N ASP A 571 -14.07 -21.19 20.57
CA ASP A 571 -13.58 -22.30 21.39
C ASP A 571 -12.14 -22.08 21.83
N ARG A 572 -11.24 -21.66 20.92
CA ARG A 572 -9.86 -21.28 21.30
C ARG A 572 -9.84 -20.19 22.37
N LYS A 573 -10.71 -19.17 22.28
CA LYS A 573 -10.83 -18.13 23.31
C LYS A 573 -11.31 -18.67 24.64
N ARG A 574 -12.29 -19.59 24.65
CA ARG A 574 -12.77 -20.27 25.87
C ARG A 574 -11.67 -21.11 26.51
N TYR A 575 -10.95 -21.91 25.71
CA TYR A 575 -9.80 -22.69 26.19
C TYR A 575 -8.71 -21.78 26.78
N GLN A 576 -8.40 -20.67 26.13
CA GLN A 576 -7.41 -19.72 26.63
C GLN A 576 -7.83 -19.13 27.99
N LEU A 577 -9.09 -18.72 28.14
CA LEU A 577 -9.62 -18.21 29.40
C LEU A 577 -9.56 -19.27 30.52
N GLU A 578 -9.87 -20.53 30.22
CA GLU A 578 -9.79 -21.61 31.20
C GLU A 578 -8.33 -21.91 31.58
N VAL A 579 -7.42 -21.91 30.62
CA VAL A 579 -5.97 -22.03 30.88
C VAL A 579 -5.47 -20.90 31.76
N ASP A 580 -5.87 -19.65 31.51
CA ASP A 580 -5.43 -18.50 32.30
C ASP A 580 -6.04 -18.51 33.71
N ARG A 581 -7.30 -18.94 33.86
CA ARG A 581 -7.91 -19.22 35.16
C ARG A 581 -7.13 -20.28 35.94
N ILE A 582 -6.72 -21.38 35.29
CA ILE A 582 -5.90 -22.43 35.92
C ILE A 582 -4.52 -21.86 36.33
N LYS A 583 -3.87 -21.06 35.47
CA LYS A 583 -2.59 -20.41 35.81
C LYS A 583 -2.73 -19.47 37.02
N GLU A 584 -3.82 -18.70 37.10
CA GLU A 584 -4.09 -17.84 38.26
C GLU A 584 -4.35 -18.64 39.52
N ALA A 585 -5.12 -19.73 39.45
CA ALA A 585 -5.35 -20.63 40.58
C ALA A 585 -4.03 -21.28 41.07
N VAL A 586 -3.17 -21.71 40.13
CA VAL A 586 -1.82 -22.24 40.45
C VAL A 586 -0.94 -21.15 41.06
N ARG A 587 -0.96 -19.93 40.52
CA ARG A 587 -0.21 -18.78 41.07
C ARG A 587 -0.67 -18.45 42.48
N ALA A 588 -1.99 -18.38 42.71
CA ALA A 588 -2.58 -18.14 44.03
C ALA A 588 -2.21 -19.25 45.03
N LYS A 589 -2.26 -20.52 44.61
CA LYS A 589 -1.84 -21.68 45.43
C LYS A 589 -0.34 -21.66 45.75
N ASN A 590 0.50 -21.24 44.80
CA ASN A 590 1.94 -21.08 45.00
C ASN A 590 2.27 -19.90 45.92
N MET A 591 1.50 -18.80 45.86
CA MET A 591 1.63 -17.69 46.80
C MET A 591 1.14 -18.07 48.21
N ALA A 592 0.07 -18.87 48.32
CA ALA A 592 -0.40 -19.41 49.60
C ALA A 592 0.59 -20.39 50.25
N ARG A 593 1.37 -21.14 49.45
CA ARG A 593 2.49 -21.98 49.94
C ARG A 593 3.73 -21.19 50.34
N ARG A 594 3.81 -19.89 50.01
CA ARG A 594 4.92 -18.99 50.37
C ARG A 594 4.63 -18.20 51.67
N GLY A 595 3.70 -18.67 52.49
CA GLY A 595 3.55 -18.23 53.87
C GLY A 595 4.20 -19.25 54.81
N HIS A 596 5.22 -18.81 55.57
CA HIS A 596 5.90 -19.50 56.68
C HIS A 596 7.10 -20.42 56.34
N SER A 597 8.09 -19.94 55.57
CA SER A 597 9.46 -20.42 55.76
C SER A 597 10.18 -19.50 56.75
N ALA A 598 10.45 -20.00 57.96
CA ALA A 598 11.30 -19.32 58.95
C ALA A 598 12.66 -18.95 58.33
N GLN A 599 13.06 -17.69 58.44
CA GLN A 599 14.41 -17.24 58.10
C GLN A 599 15.37 -17.76 59.18
N ILE A 600 15.94 -18.93 58.95
CA ILE A 600 17.07 -19.43 59.71
C ILE A 600 18.28 -18.57 59.34
N ALA A 601 18.74 -17.77 60.30
CA ALA A 601 19.96 -16.99 60.20
C ALA A 601 21.16 -17.94 59.95
N LYS A 602 21.91 -17.70 58.87
CA LYS A 602 23.16 -18.41 58.60
C LYS A 602 24.25 -17.89 59.55
N PRO A 603 25.11 -18.75 60.13
CA PRO A 603 26.22 -18.32 60.97
C PRO A 603 27.18 -17.38 60.23
N ILE A 604 27.56 -16.29 60.91
CA ILE A 604 28.52 -15.29 60.45
C ILE A 604 29.92 -15.93 60.40
N ARG A 605 30.54 -15.97 59.22
CA ARG A 605 32.01 -16.10 59.10
C ARG A 605 32.64 -14.73 59.37
N PRO A 606 33.74 -14.63 60.13
CA PRO A 606 34.44 -13.37 60.33
C PRO A 606 35.10 -12.89 59.04
N GLY A 607 34.89 -11.61 58.70
CA GLY A 607 35.64 -10.89 57.67
C GLY A 607 34.87 -10.65 56.37
N GLN A 608 34.14 -9.54 56.30
CA GLN A 608 33.96 -8.66 55.12
C GLN A 608 32.89 -7.57 55.44
N PRO A 609 33.07 -6.30 55.00
CA PRO A 609 32.26 -5.15 55.41
C PRO A 609 30.90 -5.07 54.68
N PRO A 610 29.92 -4.30 55.20
CA PRO A 610 28.53 -4.37 54.76
C PRO A 610 28.27 -3.42 53.58
N VAL A 611 27.48 -3.87 52.60
CA VAL A 611 26.76 -2.98 51.68
C VAL A 611 25.30 -3.44 51.59
N ALA A 612 24.43 -2.45 51.71
CA ALA A 612 22.99 -2.54 51.98
C ALA A 612 22.15 -3.17 50.87
N SER A 613 20.99 -3.71 51.28
CA SER A 613 19.88 -4.15 50.41
C SER A 613 18.80 -3.03 50.30
N PRO A 614 17.68 -3.19 49.58
CA PRO A 614 17.37 -2.45 48.36
C PRO A 614 16.08 -1.63 48.46
N THR A 615 15.78 -0.80 47.46
CA THR A 615 14.44 -0.19 47.30
C THR A 615 13.97 -0.39 45.86
N HIS A 616 12.78 -0.98 45.73
CA HIS A 616 11.99 -1.28 44.51
C HIS A 616 11.54 0.01 43.76
N PRO A 617 11.01 0.00 42.50
CA PRO A 617 10.12 -1.02 41.95
C PRO A 617 10.24 -1.39 40.45
N ASN A 618 9.36 -2.32 40.11
CA ASN A 618 9.21 -3.20 38.96
C ASN A 618 8.57 -2.50 37.74
N VAL A 619 9.10 -2.68 36.53
CA VAL A 619 8.35 -2.52 35.26
C VAL A 619 8.75 -3.64 34.28
N ASN A 620 7.71 -4.34 33.82
CA ASN A 620 7.62 -5.37 32.78
C ASN A 620 8.75 -5.48 31.72
N ARG A 621 9.30 -6.68 31.57
CA ARG A 621 9.55 -7.30 30.26
C ARG A 621 9.81 -8.81 30.36
N THR A 622 8.90 -9.61 29.82
CA THR A 622 9.13 -10.99 29.42
C THR A 622 8.88 -11.12 27.93
N GLY A 623 9.82 -11.73 27.22
CA GLY A 623 9.69 -12.08 25.82
C GLY A 623 11.05 -12.42 25.18
N LEU A 624 11.64 -13.54 25.60
CA LEU A 624 12.72 -14.21 24.87
C LEU A 624 12.11 -15.38 24.12
N PHE A 625 12.30 -15.43 22.79
CA PHE A 625 12.79 -16.57 22.02
C PHE A 625 12.80 -16.21 20.53
N ASN A 626 13.98 -15.95 19.98
CA ASN A 626 14.64 -16.80 18.98
C ASN A 626 15.60 -15.95 18.13
N ASN A 627 16.87 -16.36 18.08
CA ASN A 627 17.95 -15.64 17.43
C ASN A 627 18.66 -16.61 16.47
N GLN A 628 18.60 -16.34 15.16
CA GLN A 628 19.65 -16.69 14.19
C GLN A 628 19.76 -15.56 13.15
N PRO A 629 20.95 -15.35 12.56
CA PRO A 629 21.41 -14.03 12.15
C PRO A 629 21.14 -13.75 10.67
N THR A 630 20.77 -12.50 10.35
CA THR A 630 20.88 -11.95 8.99
C THR A 630 21.83 -10.77 9.00
N ALA A 631 22.75 -10.80 8.04
CA ALA A 631 23.84 -9.86 7.87
C ALA A 631 23.34 -8.51 7.32
N ILE A 632 23.99 -7.46 7.81
CA ILE A 632 23.86 -6.07 7.36
C ILE A 632 24.74 -5.85 6.13
N ARG A 633 24.15 -5.29 5.07
CA ARG A 633 24.82 -4.44 4.06
C ARG A 633 23.73 -3.48 3.58
N GLY A 634 23.77 -2.17 3.88
CA GLY A 634 24.84 -1.22 3.58
C GLY A 634 24.33 -0.36 2.43
N GLY A 635 23.92 0.87 2.73
CA GLY A 635 23.26 1.78 1.80
C GLY A 635 24.15 2.33 0.69
N GLY A 636 23.50 3.00 -0.26
CA GLY A 636 24.12 3.80 -1.30
C GLY A 636 23.09 4.72 -1.94
N ALA A 637 23.27 6.02 -1.74
CA ALA A 637 22.59 7.10 -2.44
C ALA A 637 22.97 7.10 -3.94
N THR A 638 22.06 7.57 -4.80
CA THR A 638 22.21 8.66 -5.78
C THR A 638 21.19 8.56 -6.93
N GLN A 639 20.59 9.72 -7.23
CA GLN A 639 19.73 10.14 -8.35
C GLN A 639 18.22 10.02 -8.19
#